data_AF-J4IAE6-F1
#
_entry.id   AF-J4IAE6-F1
#
_cell.length_a   1.000
_cell.length_b   1.000
_cell.length_c   1.000
_cell.angle_alpha   90.00
_cell.angle_beta   90.00
_cell.angle_gamma   90.00
#
_symmetry.space_group_name_H-M   'P 1'
#
loop_
_entity.id
_entity.type
_entity.pdbx_description
1 polymer ?
#
loop_
_entity_poly.entity_id
_entity_poly.type
_entity_poly.pdbx_seq_one_letter_code
_entity_poly.pdbx_strand_id
1 'polypeptide(L)'
;MFCGRLSLFALTSLILFPPYILSSPQSFWPAALPVAVRSPYLSAWQYTNAGAAVLSTYPQTWPTGTNNLGWVGHIRVDGTTYRWLGAATYASTTANLTSFEVTPTRTIFNVQAGPMDVTVTFLSPIEPSDWVRQSIPFSYVAVNASSNDGKAHVTQFYSDITAEWASGNRSEVITWSTTETDEVIFHQIQVETPTPYTEVNGQTDDGVVYFSTNQGPEVSYQSGGWMSLRDEFEENGSLNMSRDPDFRPISDNWPTFALAIDLGDIQETASPVVFAIGYVRDPSIKYTTATGVTQLRSLYFRTQYSDVVDLIVDFLSDFGDALTRSGSFDNQLSQDASSISTKYSQIISLATRQVFGAIDIAVAVGNGTDGSWNMSDVMIFMRNMGIDQRVNPVEILYASFPAFLYLNASFGKPLLAPLLEYQNSPRTALPYAVSDLGTSYPIASGEQASVTESSQGVEQSGNMLIMTLAHARLTGDGYLISQHYDLLKNWANYLIKYFQAPTSQVDADDQRMANMTNLAIKGIIGIQAMAEMSKAIGNMSDYSLLASAAATFVKSWQSGVVSSGSNTQHLLFDFGDEDSWALMYNLYADRLLQTNLVSASTQYYQTLLSSADGSISLEYDSDANGEANDAWISFTAATASNPTVRNGLLSLVWAHASSNSSPGIFPAMYAASTGNATQGFASPAQGGAFAPLALELSNQTIKFPSSTSSSTSSASSTGFSSEQESTSKVPVGAIVGGVVGGVAAFAAVIVVTFFVWRRRHQTHKSPPDGVVAYVSNCGEQSTQPTQNFASFMPQKSRRHLQAPVSVATPSDLTIPSVSRDPSSTINQENQESVFSAPAEINRTPSSPPEFTRLRQEMHSEMQNLRRVMEQIAAPPEYTE
;
A
#
# COMPACT_ATOMS: atom_id res chain seq x y z
N MET A 1 70.28 29.92 -4.92
CA MET A 1 70.39 29.23 -3.61
C MET A 1 69.13 29.56 -2.80
N PHE A 2 68.67 28.62 -1.97
CA PHE A 2 67.75 28.75 -0.83
C PHE A 2 66.53 29.69 -0.86
N CYS A 3 65.35 29.06 -0.75
CA CYS A 3 64.20 29.46 0.08
C CYS A 3 63.76 30.94 0.17
N GLY A 4 62.70 31.28 -0.57
CA GLY A 4 61.35 31.01 -0.06
C GLY A 4 60.56 32.17 0.57
N ARG A 5 59.27 32.24 0.19
CA ARG A 5 58.13 32.68 1.04
C ARG A 5 56.82 32.23 0.38
N LEU A 6 55.86 31.78 1.18
CA LEU A 6 54.48 31.54 0.75
C LEU A 6 53.79 32.89 0.53
N SER A 7 52.89 32.94 -0.46
CA SER A 7 51.93 34.04 -0.62
C SER A 7 50.56 33.63 -0.09
N LEU A 8 49.88 34.54 0.61
CA LEU A 8 48.50 34.37 1.03
C LEU A 8 47.56 34.26 -0.17
N PHE A 9 46.63 33.31 -0.11
CA PHE A 9 45.32 33.43 -0.75
C PHE A 9 44.26 33.43 0.35
N ALA A 10 43.49 34.51 0.43
CA ALA A 10 42.32 34.58 1.31
C ALA A 10 41.09 34.13 0.50
N LEU A 11 40.46 33.02 0.89
CA LEU A 11 39.10 32.73 0.48
C LEU A 11 38.16 33.41 1.47
N THR A 12 37.42 34.41 0.98
CA THR A 12 36.24 34.93 1.68
C THR A 12 35.07 33.99 1.42
N SER A 13 34.74 33.13 2.38
CA SER A 13 33.51 32.34 2.33
C SER A 13 32.31 33.28 2.34
N LEU A 14 31.57 33.32 1.22
CA LEU A 14 30.35 34.09 1.11
C LEU A 14 29.22 33.30 1.80
N ILE A 15 28.80 33.74 2.99
CA ILE A 15 27.66 33.14 3.69
C ILE A 15 26.39 33.51 2.91
N LEU A 16 25.93 32.58 2.07
CA LEU A 16 24.61 32.62 1.47
C LEU A 16 23.60 32.21 2.55
N PHE A 17 22.99 33.20 3.20
CA PHE A 17 21.73 32.98 3.90
C PHE A 17 20.70 32.43 2.91
N PRO A 18 19.92 31.40 3.26
CA PRO A 18 18.82 30.97 2.40
C PRO A 18 17.85 32.13 2.21
N PRO A 19 17.32 32.35 0.99
CA PRO A 19 16.31 33.39 0.79
C PRO A 19 15.08 33.03 1.61
N TYR A 20 14.55 34.00 2.37
CA TYR A 20 13.25 33.85 3.02
C TYR A 20 12.21 33.45 1.97
N ILE A 21 11.71 32.22 2.08
CA ILE A 21 10.65 31.73 1.20
C ILE A 21 9.39 32.50 1.57
N LEU A 22 9.08 33.53 0.77
CA LEU A 22 7.74 34.09 0.71
C LEU A 22 6.82 32.94 0.29
N SER A 23 6.05 32.41 1.25
CA SER A 23 5.13 31.32 1.00
C SER A 23 4.14 31.74 -0.09
N SER A 24 4.17 31.04 -1.22
CA SER A 24 3.04 31.08 -2.13
C SER A 24 1.82 30.55 -1.37
N PRO A 25 0.62 31.11 -1.59
CA PRO A 25 -0.59 30.55 -1.00
C PRO A 25 -0.74 29.11 -1.50
N GLN A 26 -0.78 28.15 -0.57
CA GLN A 26 -0.80 26.73 -0.87
C GLN A 26 -2.03 26.40 -1.72
N SER A 27 -1.82 26.18 -3.02
CA SER A 27 -2.91 26.06 -4.01
C SER A 27 -3.58 24.69 -4.05
N PHE A 28 -3.04 23.71 -3.33
CA PHE A 28 -3.53 22.34 -3.28
C PHE A 28 -3.73 21.93 -1.81
N TRP A 29 -4.99 21.69 -1.45
CA TRP A 29 -5.40 21.42 -0.08
C TRP A 29 -6.49 20.35 -0.06
N PRO A 30 -6.13 19.05 -0.07
CA PRO A 30 -7.10 17.96 0.01
C PRO A 30 -7.92 17.98 1.31
N ALA A 31 -9.05 17.29 1.30
CA ALA A 31 -9.90 17.12 2.48
C ALA A 31 -9.30 16.19 3.56
N ALA A 32 -8.44 15.24 3.16
CA ALA A 32 -7.61 14.44 4.06
C ALA A 32 -6.29 14.03 3.38
N LEU A 33 -5.26 13.77 4.19
CA LEU A 33 -3.89 13.48 3.77
C LEU A 33 -3.45 12.09 4.23
N PRO A 34 -2.82 11.26 3.37
CA PRO A 34 -2.28 9.97 3.78
C PRO A 34 -1.10 10.16 4.75
N VAL A 35 -1.16 9.56 5.95
CA VAL A 35 -0.10 9.64 6.97
C VAL A 35 0.53 8.29 7.31
N ALA A 36 -0.17 7.17 7.10
CA ALA A 36 0.44 5.84 7.00
C ALA A 36 -0.41 4.96 6.08
N VAL A 37 -0.05 4.85 4.81
CA VAL A 37 -0.85 4.14 3.78
C VAL A 37 0.03 3.18 2.99
N ARG A 38 -0.10 1.88 3.28
CA ARG A 38 0.82 0.81 2.80
C ARG A 38 0.16 -0.51 2.44
N SER A 39 -1.00 -0.83 3.02
CA SER A 39 -1.81 -2.02 2.75
C SER A 39 -3.27 -1.73 3.13
N PRO A 40 -4.25 -2.59 2.77
CA PRO A 40 -5.66 -2.34 3.07
C PRO A 40 -5.98 -2.08 4.54
N TYR A 41 -5.16 -2.61 5.45
CA TYR A 41 -5.32 -2.46 6.91
C TYR A 41 -4.29 -1.53 7.58
N LEU A 42 -3.20 -1.13 6.88
CA LEU A 42 -2.39 0.03 7.27
C LEU A 42 -2.76 1.22 6.37
N SER A 43 -3.84 1.90 6.75
CA SER A 43 -4.46 2.99 5.99
C SER A 43 -4.96 4.12 6.91
N ALA A 44 -4.05 5.01 7.30
CA ALA A 44 -4.30 6.14 8.22
C ALA A 44 -4.23 7.48 7.49
N TRP A 45 -5.25 8.33 7.73
CA TRP A 45 -5.49 9.58 7.03
C TRP A 45 -5.76 10.73 8.00
N GLN A 46 -5.01 11.83 7.88
CA GLN A 46 -5.18 13.03 8.69
C GLN A 46 -6.10 14.02 7.97
N TYR A 47 -7.18 14.43 8.63
CA TYR A 47 -8.19 15.32 8.03
C TYR A 47 -7.72 16.78 8.00
N THR A 48 -8.03 17.45 6.88
CA THR A 48 -7.60 18.81 6.52
C THR A 48 -8.71 19.65 5.88
N ASN A 49 -9.96 19.15 5.88
CA ASN A 49 -11.13 19.90 5.41
C ASN A 49 -11.30 21.26 6.11
N ALA A 50 -12.08 22.17 5.52
CA ALA A 50 -12.33 23.49 6.06
C ALA A 50 -12.85 23.42 7.50
N GLY A 51 -12.19 24.16 8.41
CA GLY A 51 -12.50 24.14 9.85
C GLY A 51 -11.89 22.99 10.64
N ALA A 52 -11.20 22.02 10.02
CA ALA A 52 -10.49 20.97 10.74
C ALA A 52 -9.30 21.52 11.54
N ALA A 53 -9.23 21.18 12.82
CA ALA A 53 -8.10 21.50 13.68
C ALA A 53 -7.00 20.44 13.49
N VAL A 54 -6.25 20.53 12.37
CA VAL A 54 -5.37 19.47 11.83
C VAL A 54 -4.43 18.84 12.88
N LEU A 55 -3.74 19.64 13.69
CA LEU A 55 -2.83 19.15 14.74
C LEU A 55 -3.54 18.91 16.10
N SER A 56 -4.85 18.71 16.06
CA SER A 56 -5.74 18.59 17.23
C SER A 56 -6.92 17.62 17.00
N THR A 57 -6.81 16.77 15.98
CA THR A 57 -7.65 15.58 15.76
C THR A 57 -6.75 14.34 15.64
N TYR A 58 -7.31 13.15 15.84
CA TYR A 58 -6.63 11.91 15.46
C TYR A 58 -6.74 11.66 13.95
N PRO A 59 -5.77 10.97 13.33
CA PRO A 59 -5.96 10.30 12.04
C PRO A 59 -7.13 9.31 12.10
N GLN A 60 -7.72 8.99 10.94
CA GLN A 60 -8.78 7.99 10.80
C GLN A 60 -8.45 6.95 9.73
N THR A 61 -9.10 5.80 9.80
CA THR A 61 -9.14 4.79 8.74
C THR A 61 -10.53 4.75 8.08
N TRP A 62 -10.66 3.97 7.00
CA TRP A 62 -11.93 3.63 6.37
C TRP A 62 -12.65 2.51 7.16
N PRO A 63 -13.98 2.53 7.36
CA PRO A 63 -14.92 3.62 7.12
C PRO A 63 -14.74 4.81 8.07
N THR A 64 -14.99 5.98 7.50
CA THR A 64 -14.78 7.31 8.12
C THR A 64 -15.75 7.60 9.25
N GLY A 65 -15.35 8.45 10.20
CA GLY A 65 -16.27 9.05 11.19
C GLY A 65 -16.53 8.23 12.46
N THR A 66 -16.22 6.92 12.49
CA THR A 66 -16.27 6.07 13.70
C THR A 66 -14.90 5.50 14.10
N ASN A 67 -13.95 5.44 13.17
CA ASN A 67 -12.65 4.80 13.37
C ASN A 67 -11.51 5.82 13.48
N ASN A 68 -11.40 6.44 14.65
CA ASN A 68 -10.17 7.14 15.04
C ASN A 68 -9.05 6.13 15.23
N LEU A 69 -7.88 6.43 14.69
CA LEU A 69 -6.63 5.75 15.00
C LEU A 69 -5.88 6.66 15.98
N GLY A 70 -5.92 6.32 17.27
CA GLY A 70 -5.26 7.13 18.30
C GLY A 70 -3.76 7.16 18.04
N TRP A 71 -3.28 8.34 17.66
CA TRP A 71 -1.88 8.64 17.37
C TRP A 71 -1.62 10.07 17.84
N VAL A 72 -0.64 10.25 18.72
CA VAL A 72 -0.20 11.56 19.21
C VAL A 72 1.25 11.80 18.86
N GLY A 73 1.57 13.06 18.62
CA GLY A 73 2.93 13.55 18.45
C GLY A 73 3.12 14.84 19.25
N HIS A 74 4.06 14.83 20.19
CA HIS A 74 4.44 15.98 21.02
C HIS A 74 5.93 16.34 20.80
N ILE A 75 6.25 17.61 20.99
CA ILE A 75 7.62 18.13 21.16
C ILE A 75 7.61 19.04 22.39
N ARG A 76 8.61 18.92 23.27
CA ARG A 76 8.74 19.74 24.47
C ARG A 76 10.01 20.58 24.35
N VAL A 77 9.87 21.89 24.47
CA VAL A 77 10.92 22.88 24.23
C VAL A 77 11.02 23.81 25.43
N ASP A 78 12.19 23.87 26.07
CA ASP A 78 12.46 24.65 27.29
C ASP A 78 11.40 24.43 28.41
N GLY A 79 10.91 23.18 28.52
CA GLY A 79 9.87 22.78 29.48
C GLY A 79 8.42 23.06 29.05
N THR A 80 8.17 23.59 27.85
CA THR A 80 6.82 23.83 27.30
C THR A 80 6.49 22.77 26.25
N THR A 81 5.40 22.01 26.44
CA THR A 81 4.98 20.98 25.49
C THR A 81 4.03 21.50 24.41
N TYR A 82 4.37 21.21 23.17
CA TYR A 82 3.62 21.52 21.96
C TYR A 82 3.16 20.24 21.25
N ARG A 83 1.92 20.19 20.79
CA ARG A 83 1.35 19.06 20.04
C ARG A 83 1.39 19.29 18.53
N TRP A 84 1.96 18.32 17.81
CA TRP A 84 2.06 18.29 16.35
C TRP A 84 1.20 17.20 15.69
N LEU A 85 0.61 16.26 16.45
CA LEU A 85 -0.41 15.32 15.97
C LEU A 85 -1.34 14.88 17.12
N GLY A 86 -2.60 14.56 16.80
CA GLY A 86 -3.54 13.89 17.72
C GLY A 86 -4.52 14.82 18.43
N ALA A 87 -5.53 14.23 19.09
CA ALA A 87 -6.69 14.97 19.60
C ALA A 87 -6.41 15.87 20.83
N ALA A 88 -6.99 17.07 20.83
CA ALA A 88 -6.88 18.02 21.95
C ALA A 88 -7.70 17.59 23.18
N THR A 89 -7.01 17.19 24.25
CA THR A 89 -7.61 16.81 25.55
C THR A 89 -6.86 17.32 26.79
N TYR A 90 -5.62 17.83 26.63
CA TYR A 90 -4.69 18.14 27.72
C TYR A 90 -4.04 19.53 27.62
N ALA A 91 -3.10 19.82 28.51
CA ALA A 91 -2.50 21.14 28.71
C ALA A 91 -1.45 21.53 27.63
N SER A 92 -0.94 20.56 26.87
CA SER A 92 -0.08 20.80 25.70
C SER A 92 -0.67 21.82 24.71
N THR A 93 0.13 22.85 24.42
CA THR A 93 -0.20 23.90 23.45
C THR A 93 -0.24 23.31 22.05
N THR A 94 -1.22 23.65 21.22
CA THR A 94 -1.18 23.21 19.81
C THR A 94 -0.05 23.94 19.07
N ALA A 95 0.82 23.20 18.37
CA ALA A 95 1.81 23.82 17.49
C ALA A 95 1.13 24.57 16.34
N ASN A 96 1.82 25.54 15.74
CA ASN A 96 1.29 26.32 14.63
C ASN A 96 1.65 25.67 13.29
N LEU A 97 0.70 25.04 12.60
CA LEU A 97 0.89 24.48 11.24
C LEU A 97 1.10 25.62 10.24
N THR A 98 2.32 25.75 9.70
CA THR A 98 2.68 26.84 8.78
C THR A 98 2.45 26.46 7.31
N SER A 99 2.66 25.19 6.95
CA SER A 99 2.35 24.61 5.64
C SER A 99 2.33 23.08 5.68
N PHE A 100 1.79 22.46 4.63
CA PHE A 100 2.08 21.06 4.34
C PHE A 100 2.37 20.80 2.86
N GLU A 101 3.06 19.70 2.58
CA GLU A 101 3.33 19.19 1.23
C GLU A 101 2.83 17.73 1.12
N VAL A 102 2.36 17.37 -0.07
CA VAL A 102 1.97 15.99 -0.44
C VAL A 102 2.72 15.61 -1.70
N THR A 103 3.55 14.58 -1.61
CA THR A 103 4.23 13.93 -2.73
C THR A 103 3.64 12.52 -2.93
N PRO A 104 4.01 11.79 -4.00
CA PRO A 104 3.55 10.41 -4.17
C PRO A 104 3.76 9.50 -2.94
N THR A 105 4.89 9.60 -2.23
CA THR A 105 5.24 8.76 -1.05
C THR A 105 5.20 9.46 0.30
N ARG A 106 5.30 10.80 0.35
CA ARG A 106 5.46 11.57 1.60
C ARG A 106 4.34 12.58 1.84
N THR A 107 4.04 12.78 3.11
CA THR A 107 3.24 13.91 3.59
C THR A 107 4.09 14.65 4.61
N ILE A 108 4.32 15.93 4.40
CA ILE A 108 5.28 16.73 5.18
C ILE A 108 4.52 17.87 5.84
N PHE A 109 4.53 17.96 7.18
CA PHE A 109 4.01 19.10 7.92
C PHE A 109 5.16 19.96 8.40
N ASN A 110 5.07 21.28 8.19
CA ASN A 110 5.95 22.25 8.81
C ASN A 110 5.17 22.94 9.94
N VAL A 111 5.64 22.81 11.17
CA VAL A 111 4.96 23.29 12.37
C VAL A 111 5.91 24.08 13.25
N GLN A 112 5.43 25.18 13.85
CA GLN A 112 6.22 25.98 14.78
C GLN A 112 5.83 25.66 16.22
N ALA A 113 6.83 25.29 17.02
CA ALA A 113 6.74 24.88 18.42
C ALA A 113 7.57 25.84 19.30
N GLY A 114 7.02 27.04 19.53
CA GLY A 114 7.74 28.11 20.23
C GLY A 114 8.98 28.57 19.44
N PRO A 115 10.19 28.55 20.03
CA PRO A 115 11.41 28.98 19.35
C PRO A 115 11.97 27.93 18.37
N MET A 116 11.35 26.75 18.22
CA MET A 116 11.75 25.72 17.27
C MET A 116 10.76 25.63 16.10
N ASP A 117 11.27 25.62 14.88
CA ASP A 117 10.54 25.18 13.70
C ASP A 117 10.79 23.68 13.50
N VAL A 118 9.75 22.93 13.14
CA VAL A 118 9.74 21.46 13.17
C VAL A 118 9.15 20.93 11.86
N THR A 119 9.85 19.99 11.23
CA THR A 119 9.38 19.31 10.01
C THR A 119 9.08 17.86 10.33
N VAL A 120 7.80 17.48 10.25
CA VAL A 120 7.31 16.11 10.44
C VAL A 120 7.06 15.49 9.07
N THR A 121 7.82 14.45 8.72
CA THR A 121 7.70 13.71 7.46
C THR A 121 7.08 12.34 7.70
N PHE A 122 5.82 12.18 7.31
CA PHE A 122 5.16 10.89 7.19
C PHE A 122 5.58 10.25 5.85
N LEU A 123 6.33 9.16 5.89
CA LEU A 123 6.83 8.46 4.71
C LEU A 123 6.23 7.05 4.63
N SER A 124 5.42 6.81 3.60
CA SER A 124 4.95 5.47 3.23
C SER A 124 5.62 5.10 1.89
N PRO A 125 6.71 4.31 1.89
CA PRO A 125 7.47 4.02 0.66
C PRO A 125 6.61 3.35 -0.41
N ILE A 126 6.93 3.61 -1.68
CA ILE A 126 6.38 2.91 -2.84
C ILE A 126 7.56 2.52 -3.72
N GLU A 127 7.76 1.21 -3.86
CA GLU A 127 8.99 0.60 -4.38
C GLU A 127 8.65 -0.52 -5.39
N PRO A 128 7.88 -0.26 -6.46
CA PRO A 128 7.29 -1.30 -7.31
C PRO A 128 8.33 -2.13 -8.10
N SER A 129 9.60 -1.74 -8.10
CA SER A 129 10.73 -2.53 -8.61
C SER A 129 11.26 -3.58 -7.62
N ASP A 130 11.03 -3.41 -6.32
CA ASP A 130 11.45 -4.34 -5.25
C ASP A 130 10.20 -4.89 -4.55
N TRP A 131 9.81 -6.11 -4.91
CA TRP A 131 8.55 -6.71 -4.44
C TRP A 131 8.62 -7.08 -2.96
N VAL A 132 9.81 -7.31 -2.39
CA VAL A 132 9.98 -7.49 -0.94
C VAL A 132 9.60 -6.18 -0.26
N ARG A 133 10.29 -5.08 -0.59
CA ARG A 133 10.05 -3.75 0.02
C ARG A 133 8.62 -3.27 -0.18
N GLN A 134 8.08 -3.37 -1.40
CA GLN A 134 6.71 -2.96 -1.70
C GLN A 134 5.66 -3.73 -0.88
N SER A 135 5.96 -4.95 -0.41
CA SER A 135 5.04 -5.76 0.41
C SER A 135 5.21 -5.60 1.93
N ILE A 136 6.19 -4.81 2.41
CA ILE A 136 6.39 -4.55 3.85
C ILE A 136 5.28 -3.62 4.38
N PRO A 137 4.40 -4.06 5.29
CA PRO A 137 3.28 -3.25 5.76
C PRO A 137 3.71 -2.31 6.91
N PHE A 138 4.74 -1.48 6.67
CA PHE A 138 5.26 -0.48 7.60
C PHE A 138 5.42 0.90 6.94
N SER A 139 5.26 1.95 7.74
CA SER A 139 5.40 3.37 7.38
C SER A 139 6.24 4.10 8.45
N TYR A 140 7.00 5.11 8.05
CA TYR A 140 7.80 5.93 8.97
C TYR A 140 7.10 7.25 9.33
N VAL A 141 7.44 7.78 10.50
CA VAL A 141 7.32 9.21 10.82
C VAL A 141 8.68 9.70 11.30
N ALA A 142 9.29 10.59 10.52
CA ALA A 142 10.57 11.21 10.83
C ALA A 142 10.39 12.68 11.20
N VAL A 143 11.05 13.14 12.25
CA VAL A 143 10.92 14.50 12.78
C VAL A 143 12.29 15.17 12.87
N ASN A 144 12.40 16.36 12.26
CA ASN A 144 13.52 17.28 12.39
C ASN A 144 13.06 18.55 13.11
N ALA A 145 13.98 19.25 13.78
CA ALA A 145 13.73 20.58 14.33
C ALA A 145 14.97 21.49 14.23
N SER A 146 14.74 22.80 14.15
CA SER A 146 15.77 23.84 14.17
C SER A 146 15.28 25.11 14.86
N SER A 147 16.19 25.85 15.51
CA SER A 147 15.86 27.10 16.20
C SER A 147 15.54 28.21 15.20
N ASN A 148 14.38 28.84 15.38
CA ASN A 148 13.97 30.04 14.64
C ASN A 148 14.48 31.34 15.27
N ASP A 149 15.13 31.29 16.44
CA ASP A 149 15.69 32.44 17.14
C ASP A 149 17.24 32.47 17.23
N GLY A 150 17.89 31.37 16.85
CA GLY A 150 19.35 31.24 16.77
C GLY A 150 20.05 30.82 18.06
N LYS A 151 19.31 30.38 19.08
CA LYS A 151 19.86 29.76 20.30
C LYS A 151 19.72 28.24 20.28
N ALA A 152 20.39 27.58 21.22
CA ALA A 152 20.11 26.20 21.55
C ALA A 152 18.93 26.15 22.55
N HIS A 153 18.12 25.10 22.47
CA HIS A 153 16.94 24.87 23.30
C HIS A 153 16.88 23.43 23.78
N VAL A 154 16.44 23.24 25.02
CA VAL A 154 16.27 21.90 25.62
C VAL A 154 15.04 21.23 24.98
N THR A 155 15.27 20.19 24.18
CA THR A 155 14.27 19.64 23.25
C THR A 155 14.06 18.14 23.46
N GLN A 156 12.81 17.74 23.72
CA GLN A 156 12.37 16.34 23.76
C GLN A 156 11.27 16.06 22.73
N PHE A 157 11.27 14.86 22.15
CA PHE A 157 10.21 14.36 21.28
C PHE A 157 9.45 13.21 21.94
N TYR A 158 8.17 13.07 21.58
CA TYR A 158 7.29 12.00 22.02
C TYR A 158 6.30 11.64 20.92
N SER A 159 6.01 10.35 20.77
CA SER A 159 4.85 9.89 20.03
C SER A 159 4.26 8.65 20.70
N ASP A 160 2.93 8.53 20.68
CA ASP A 160 2.22 7.33 21.14
C ASP A 160 1.18 6.87 20.12
N ILE A 161 0.89 5.57 20.16
CA ILE A 161 -0.34 5.02 19.60
C ILE A 161 -1.19 4.34 20.66
N THR A 162 -2.49 4.25 20.40
CA THR A 162 -3.45 3.56 21.25
C THR A 162 -3.88 2.19 20.69
N ALA A 163 -4.60 1.43 21.50
CA ALA A 163 -5.18 0.14 21.16
C ALA A 163 -6.16 0.16 19.96
N GLU A 164 -6.72 1.32 19.55
CA GLU A 164 -7.62 1.42 18.39
C GLU A 164 -6.99 1.01 17.05
N TRP A 165 -5.66 0.91 16.96
CA TRP A 165 -5.02 0.34 15.77
C TRP A 165 -5.26 -1.16 15.61
N ALA A 166 -5.48 -1.92 16.69
CA ALA A 166 -5.47 -3.39 16.65
C ALA A 166 -6.69 -4.01 15.94
N SER A 167 -7.91 -3.68 16.39
CA SER A 167 -9.18 -4.18 15.83
C SER A 167 -10.28 -3.12 15.89
N GLY A 168 -11.19 -3.16 14.91
CA GLY A 168 -12.34 -2.26 14.81
C GLY A 168 -13.46 -2.54 15.82
N ASN A 169 -13.41 -3.67 16.54
CA ASN A 169 -14.26 -3.89 17.72
C ASN A 169 -13.57 -3.35 18.98
N ARG A 170 -13.98 -2.15 19.42
CA ARG A 170 -13.39 -1.48 20.61
C ARG A 170 -13.70 -2.19 21.94
N SER A 171 -14.46 -3.28 21.93
CA SER A 171 -14.77 -4.11 23.09
C SER A 171 -13.80 -5.28 23.29
N GLU A 172 -12.98 -5.61 22.29
CA GLU A 172 -12.05 -6.73 22.40
C GLU A 172 -10.93 -6.46 23.40
N VAL A 173 -10.60 -7.48 24.19
CA VAL A 173 -9.40 -7.51 25.02
C VAL A 173 -8.19 -7.62 24.10
N ILE A 174 -7.22 -6.73 24.30
CA ILE A 174 -5.92 -6.82 23.63
C ILE A 174 -4.83 -7.26 24.61
N THR A 175 -3.85 -7.96 24.05
CA THR A 175 -2.58 -8.27 24.71
C THR A 175 -1.47 -7.45 24.06
N TRP A 176 -0.40 -7.19 24.81
CA TRP A 176 0.73 -6.43 24.33
C TRP A 176 2.05 -6.86 24.95
N SER A 177 3.15 -6.50 24.31
CA SER A 177 4.50 -6.65 24.84
C SER A 177 5.35 -5.42 24.50
N THR A 178 6.55 -5.33 25.08
CA THR A 178 7.52 -4.27 24.76
C THR A 178 8.92 -4.86 24.82
N THR A 179 9.53 -4.96 23.65
CA THR A 179 10.79 -5.66 23.39
C THR A 179 11.88 -4.64 23.11
N GLU A 180 13.02 -4.82 23.75
CA GLU A 180 14.24 -4.04 23.56
C GLU A 180 15.32 -4.96 23.00
N THR A 181 16.03 -4.52 21.97
CA THR A 181 17.30 -5.11 21.50
C THR A 181 18.42 -4.10 21.69
N ASP A 182 19.64 -4.43 21.27
CA ASP A 182 20.77 -3.49 21.22
C ASP A 182 20.59 -2.41 20.11
N GLU A 183 19.59 -2.56 19.23
CA GLU A 183 19.41 -1.79 17.98
C GLU A 183 18.06 -1.07 17.91
N VAL A 184 16.97 -1.69 18.37
CA VAL A 184 15.60 -1.17 18.29
C VAL A 184 14.81 -1.42 19.57
N ILE A 185 13.79 -0.59 19.79
CA ILE A 185 12.71 -0.85 20.74
C ILE A 185 11.38 -0.86 20.00
N PHE A 186 10.49 -1.79 20.35
CA PHE A 186 9.13 -1.83 19.82
C PHE A 186 8.10 -2.30 20.84
N HIS A 187 6.91 -1.73 20.74
CA HIS A 187 5.68 -2.28 21.30
C HIS A 187 5.02 -3.20 20.26
N GLN A 188 4.50 -4.34 20.70
CA GLN A 188 3.66 -5.24 19.90
C GLN A 188 2.26 -5.28 20.51
N ILE A 189 1.21 -5.14 19.69
CA ILE A 189 -0.19 -5.08 20.16
C ILE A 189 -1.08 -5.96 19.27
N GLN A 190 -1.94 -6.78 19.87
CA GLN A 190 -2.87 -7.66 19.16
C GLN A 190 -4.09 -8.00 20.00
N VAL A 191 -5.19 -8.42 19.36
CA VAL A 191 -6.36 -9.02 20.05
C VAL A 191 -5.92 -10.27 20.81
N GLU A 192 -6.52 -10.52 21.99
CA GLU A 192 -6.20 -11.70 22.82
C GLU A 192 -6.64 -13.01 22.17
N THR A 193 -7.87 -13.03 21.62
CA THR A 193 -8.44 -14.16 20.88
C THR A 193 -8.83 -13.68 19.46
N PRO A 194 -7.85 -13.47 18.56
CA PRO A 194 -8.09 -12.90 17.23
C PRO A 194 -8.94 -13.81 16.35
N THR A 195 -9.78 -13.23 15.49
CA THR A 195 -10.64 -13.96 14.55
C THR A 195 -10.07 -13.95 13.12
N PRO A 196 -9.44 -15.04 12.63
CA PRO A 196 -8.74 -15.05 11.34
C PRO A 196 -9.62 -14.67 10.14
N TYR A 197 -9.08 -13.85 9.25
CA TYR A 197 -9.70 -13.36 8.02
C TYR A 197 -11.05 -12.64 8.23
N THR A 198 -11.26 -12.08 9.43
CA THR A 198 -12.47 -11.32 9.76
C THR A 198 -12.19 -9.82 9.72
N GLU A 199 -13.16 -9.03 9.27
CA GLU A 199 -13.10 -7.56 9.26
C GLU A 199 -14.28 -6.99 10.06
N VAL A 200 -13.97 -6.11 11.02
CA VAL A 200 -14.94 -5.37 11.81
C VAL A 200 -14.69 -3.88 11.61
N ASN A 201 -15.70 -3.14 11.15
CA ASN A 201 -15.59 -1.70 10.89
C ASN A 201 -14.34 -1.33 10.06
N GLY A 202 -14.07 -2.02 8.95
CA GLY A 202 -12.95 -1.72 8.04
C GLY A 202 -11.55 -2.11 8.52
N GLN A 203 -11.39 -2.48 9.79
CA GLN A 203 -10.15 -3.05 10.34
C GLN A 203 -10.30 -4.57 10.46
N THR A 204 -9.22 -5.32 10.24
CA THR A 204 -9.24 -6.77 10.53
C THR A 204 -9.17 -7.04 12.04
N ASP A 205 -9.44 -8.29 12.41
CA ASP A 205 -9.39 -8.80 13.78
C ASP A 205 -8.20 -9.76 14.02
N ASP A 206 -7.34 -9.99 13.01
CA ASP A 206 -6.26 -10.99 13.04
C ASP A 206 -4.83 -10.44 12.90
N GLY A 207 -4.68 -9.12 12.85
CA GLY A 207 -3.38 -8.47 12.68
C GLY A 207 -2.68 -8.11 13.98
N VAL A 208 -1.37 -7.86 13.84
CA VAL A 208 -0.48 -7.43 14.92
C VAL A 208 0.08 -6.05 14.58
N VAL A 209 -0.17 -5.08 15.46
CA VAL A 209 0.40 -3.73 15.37
C VAL A 209 1.80 -3.73 15.96
N TYR A 210 2.71 -3.03 15.30
CA TYR A 210 4.05 -2.73 15.79
C TYR A 210 4.27 -1.22 15.78
N PHE A 211 4.79 -0.67 16.89
CA PHE A 211 5.20 0.73 16.99
C PHE A 211 6.59 0.82 17.61
N SER A 212 7.53 1.43 16.90
CA SER A 212 8.96 1.24 17.13
C SER A 212 9.83 2.47 16.86
N THR A 213 11.03 2.47 17.42
CA THR A 213 12.12 3.43 17.15
C THR A 213 13.48 2.74 17.31
N ASN A 214 14.54 3.36 16.80
CA ASN A 214 15.91 2.95 17.10
C ASN A 214 16.19 3.07 18.62
N GLN A 215 16.93 2.12 19.18
CA GLN A 215 17.31 2.12 20.60
C GLN A 215 18.49 3.08 20.84
N GLY A 216 18.52 3.74 22.00
CA GLY A 216 19.60 4.65 22.38
C GLY A 216 19.53 5.10 23.83
N PRO A 217 20.61 5.71 24.38
CA PRO A 217 20.65 6.18 25.77
C PRO A 217 19.72 7.38 26.03
N GLU A 218 19.26 8.03 24.97
CA GLU A 218 18.32 9.15 24.95
C GLU A 218 16.86 8.69 24.90
N VAL A 219 16.62 7.39 24.69
CA VAL A 219 15.29 6.81 24.47
C VAL A 219 14.66 6.36 25.78
N SER A 220 13.39 6.69 25.95
CA SER A 220 12.52 6.22 27.01
C SER A 220 11.18 5.77 26.45
N TYR A 221 10.50 4.87 27.14
CA TYR A 221 9.27 4.24 26.67
C TYR A 221 8.30 4.00 27.83
N GLN A 222 7.04 3.74 27.50
CA GLN A 222 6.07 3.26 28.46
C GLN A 222 4.89 2.56 27.76
N SER A 223 4.31 1.55 28.40
CA SER A 223 2.93 1.13 28.11
C SER A 223 2.03 1.42 29.30
N GLY A 224 0.77 1.78 29.06
CA GLY A 224 -0.16 2.12 30.14
C GLY A 224 -1.48 2.74 29.67
N GLY A 225 -2.13 3.52 30.54
CA GLY A 225 -3.31 4.32 30.16
C GLY A 225 -2.90 5.62 29.47
N TRP A 226 -3.61 5.97 28.39
CA TRP A 226 -3.35 7.15 27.55
C TRP A 226 -3.02 8.44 28.31
N MET A 227 -3.82 8.78 29.32
CA MET A 227 -3.65 9.99 30.14
C MET A 227 -2.31 9.98 30.88
N SER A 228 -2.04 8.92 31.65
CA SER A 228 -0.84 8.82 32.49
C SER A 228 0.48 8.84 31.72
N LEU A 229 0.48 8.39 30.46
CA LEU A 229 1.67 8.40 29.60
C LEU A 229 1.94 9.80 29.01
N ARG A 230 0.88 10.53 28.70
CA ARG A 230 0.96 11.91 28.17
C ARG A 230 1.28 12.90 29.30
N ASP A 231 0.70 12.72 30.49
CA ASP A 231 0.99 13.51 31.68
C ASP A 231 2.47 13.35 32.11
N GLU A 232 2.99 12.12 32.17
CA GLU A 232 4.40 11.82 32.50
C GLU A 232 5.37 12.57 31.55
N PHE A 233 5.13 12.54 30.23
CA PHE A 233 5.95 13.28 29.28
C PHE A 233 5.73 14.80 29.35
N GLU A 234 4.50 15.29 29.55
CA GLU A 234 4.24 16.73 29.68
C GLU A 234 4.97 17.32 30.91
N GLU A 235 4.93 16.64 32.05
CA GLU A 235 5.64 17.05 33.27
C GLU A 235 7.16 16.89 33.14
N ASN A 236 7.66 15.70 32.82
CA ASN A 236 9.09 15.36 32.95
C ASN A 236 9.89 15.51 31.65
N GLY A 237 9.27 15.37 30.48
CA GLY A 237 9.93 15.31 29.17
C GLY A 237 10.53 13.93 28.83
N SER A 238 10.34 12.94 29.69
CA SER A 238 10.80 11.56 29.50
C SER A 238 9.73 10.59 29.99
N LEU A 239 9.88 9.31 29.64
CA LEU A 239 9.00 8.24 30.10
C LEU A 239 9.70 7.35 31.15
N ASN A 240 8.91 6.80 32.07
CA ASN A 240 9.43 6.12 33.26
C ASN A 240 9.90 4.65 33.05
N MET A 241 9.96 4.17 31.80
CA MET A 241 10.39 2.81 31.40
C MET A 241 9.51 1.67 31.98
N SER A 242 8.31 1.97 32.48
CA SER A 242 7.38 0.94 32.96
C SER A 242 6.65 0.20 31.83
N ARG A 243 6.34 -1.06 32.10
CA ARG A 243 5.48 -1.90 31.26
C ARG A 243 4.21 -2.22 32.05
N ASP A 244 3.07 -1.76 31.57
CA ASP A 244 1.75 -2.15 32.11
C ASP A 244 1.48 -3.64 31.83
N PRO A 245 1.16 -4.47 32.84
CA PRO A 245 0.85 -5.89 32.66
C PRO A 245 -0.66 -6.18 32.54
N ASP A 246 -1.54 -5.20 32.77
CA ASP A 246 -2.97 -5.42 33.00
C ASP A 246 -3.77 -5.37 31.68
N PHE A 247 -3.67 -6.44 30.89
CA PHE A 247 -4.42 -6.63 29.64
C PHE A 247 -5.94 -6.44 29.82
N ARG A 248 -6.55 -5.67 28.89
CA ARG A 248 -7.91 -5.15 29.01
C ARG A 248 -8.50 -4.74 27.64
N PRO A 249 -9.81 -4.41 27.57
CA PRO A 249 -10.44 -3.95 26.33
C PRO A 249 -9.79 -2.71 25.71
N ILE A 250 -9.85 -2.59 24.37
CA ILE A 250 -9.41 -1.40 23.61
C ILE A 250 -10.00 -0.10 24.18
N SER A 251 -11.28 -0.12 24.58
CA SER A 251 -11.98 1.03 25.16
C SER A 251 -11.82 1.20 26.68
N ASP A 252 -11.09 0.32 27.37
CA ASP A 252 -10.84 0.42 28.81
C ASP A 252 -9.53 1.15 29.10
N ASN A 253 -9.66 2.43 29.46
CA ASN A 253 -8.54 3.34 29.71
C ASN A 253 -7.53 3.45 28.54
N TRP A 254 -7.99 3.20 27.30
CA TRP A 254 -7.26 3.34 26.03
C TRP A 254 -5.79 2.89 26.16
N PRO A 255 -5.50 1.58 26.17
CA PRO A 255 -4.13 1.09 26.33
C PRO A 255 -3.22 1.74 25.27
N THR A 256 -2.12 2.33 25.73
CA THR A 256 -1.29 3.26 24.97
C THR A 256 0.18 2.86 25.06
N PHE A 257 0.90 3.13 23.97
CA PHE A 257 2.21 2.60 23.66
C PHE A 257 3.08 3.77 23.19
N ALA A 258 3.91 4.29 24.09
CA ALA A 258 4.57 5.58 23.95
C ALA A 258 6.10 5.47 23.92
N LEU A 259 6.70 6.23 23.02
CA LEU A 259 8.14 6.33 22.78
C LEU A 259 8.56 7.80 22.85
N ALA A 260 9.61 8.11 23.60
CA ALA A 260 10.12 9.46 23.81
C ALA A 260 11.66 9.51 23.72
N ILE A 261 12.18 10.61 23.19
CA ILE A 261 13.62 10.83 22.94
C ILE A 261 14.01 12.21 23.45
N ASP A 262 15.00 12.28 24.35
CA ASP A 262 15.58 13.54 24.86
C ASP A 262 16.87 13.89 24.12
N LEU A 263 16.83 14.95 23.29
CA LEU A 263 17.97 15.40 22.51
C LEU A 263 18.86 16.39 23.27
N GLY A 264 18.46 16.80 24.48
CA GLY A 264 19.16 17.82 25.25
C GLY A 264 19.10 19.21 24.59
N ASP A 265 20.18 19.97 24.71
CA ASP A 265 20.28 21.37 24.28
C ASP A 265 20.77 21.49 22.83
N ILE A 266 19.84 21.72 21.88
CA ILE A 266 20.12 21.69 20.43
C ILE A 266 19.76 23.01 19.71
N GLN A 267 20.55 23.36 18.69
CA GLN A 267 20.16 24.37 17.70
C GLN A 267 19.44 23.74 16.50
N GLU A 268 19.80 22.51 16.14
CA GLU A 268 19.20 21.72 15.08
C GLU A 268 19.34 20.21 15.38
N THR A 269 18.43 19.39 14.87
CA THR A 269 18.50 17.93 14.97
C THR A 269 19.63 17.39 14.08
N ALA A 270 20.67 16.81 14.69
CA ALA A 270 21.84 16.26 13.98
C ALA A 270 21.49 15.11 13.01
N SER A 271 20.44 14.34 13.35
CA SER A 271 19.76 13.36 12.51
C SER A 271 18.25 13.42 12.81
N PRO A 272 17.37 13.00 11.89
CA PRO A 272 15.94 12.91 12.18
C PRO A 272 15.64 11.90 13.28
N VAL A 273 14.68 12.22 14.16
CA VAL A 273 14.08 11.24 15.08
C VAL A 273 13.05 10.42 14.31
N VAL A 274 13.21 9.10 14.25
CA VAL A 274 12.43 8.21 13.38
C VAL A 274 11.62 7.20 14.20
N PHE A 275 10.30 7.31 14.12
CA PHE A 275 9.37 6.27 14.53
C PHE A 275 8.93 5.44 13.31
N ALA A 276 8.65 4.16 13.50
CA ALA A 276 8.01 3.31 12.50
C ALA A 276 6.76 2.66 13.07
N ILE A 277 5.71 2.57 12.23
CA ILE A 277 4.46 1.89 12.54
C ILE A 277 4.18 0.83 11.48
N GLY A 278 3.77 -0.35 11.91
CA GLY A 278 3.44 -1.47 11.04
C GLY A 278 2.21 -2.24 11.46
N TYR A 279 1.57 -2.89 10.50
CA TYR A 279 0.40 -3.74 10.73
C TYR A 279 0.57 -5.06 9.97
N VAL A 280 1.03 -6.10 10.68
CA VAL A 280 1.40 -7.39 10.08
C VAL A 280 0.27 -8.39 10.21
N ARG A 281 -0.04 -9.10 9.11
CA ARG A 281 -0.98 -10.22 9.05
C ARG A 281 -0.30 -11.40 8.38
N ASP A 282 -0.38 -12.59 8.96
CA ASP A 282 0.31 -13.77 8.43
C ASP A 282 -0.33 -15.10 8.88
N PRO A 283 -0.86 -15.93 7.95
CA PRO A 283 -1.07 -15.65 6.54
C PRO A 283 -2.08 -14.51 6.31
N SER A 284 -1.86 -13.67 5.31
CA SER A 284 -2.75 -12.52 5.05
C SER A 284 -4.00 -12.92 4.25
N ILE A 285 -3.87 -13.78 3.23
CA ILE A 285 -4.94 -14.10 2.29
C ILE A 285 -5.35 -15.57 2.39
N LYS A 286 -6.67 -15.81 2.40
CA LYS A 286 -7.27 -17.14 2.30
C LYS A 286 -7.84 -17.34 0.89
N TYR A 287 -7.06 -17.98 0.01
CA TYR A 287 -7.42 -18.20 -1.39
C TYR A 287 -8.02 -19.60 -1.62
N THR A 288 -9.02 -19.72 -2.49
CA THR A 288 -9.50 -21.01 -3.01
C THR A 288 -8.95 -21.22 -4.41
N THR A 289 -8.06 -22.22 -4.56
CA THR A 289 -7.43 -22.53 -5.85
C THR A 289 -8.43 -23.09 -6.88
N ALA A 290 -8.00 -23.16 -8.15
CA ALA A 290 -8.79 -23.76 -9.23
C ALA A 290 -9.26 -25.21 -8.96
N THR A 291 -8.59 -25.97 -8.09
CA THR A 291 -9.03 -27.33 -7.68
C THR A 291 -10.02 -27.33 -6.51
N GLY A 292 -10.31 -26.18 -5.91
CA GLY A 292 -11.17 -26.03 -4.75
C GLY A 292 -10.49 -26.27 -3.41
N VAL A 293 -9.15 -26.23 -3.36
CA VAL A 293 -8.38 -26.35 -2.12
C VAL A 293 -8.15 -24.95 -1.54
N THR A 294 -8.39 -24.78 -0.24
CA THR A 294 -7.99 -23.56 0.47
C THR A 294 -6.48 -23.53 0.61
N GLN A 295 -5.84 -22.52 0.03
CA GLN A 295 -4.43 -22.20 0.14
C GLN A 295 -4.31 -20.93 0.99
N LEU A 296 -3.57 -21.00 2.10
CA LEU A 296 -3.22 -19.82 2.88
C LEU A 296 -1.97 -19.19 2.26
N ARG A 297 -1.98 -17.86 2.11
CA ARG A 297 -0.90 -17.12 1.43
C ARG A 297 -0.41 -15.99 2.34
N SER A 298 0.90 -15.84 2.41
CA SER A 298 1.59 -14.88 3.28
C SER A 298 2.07 -13.68 2.49
N LEU A 299 2.24 -12.53 3.15
CA LEU A 299 2.79 -11.32 2.53
C LEU A 299 4.20 -11.59 2.00
N TYR A 300 4.50 -11.10 0.80
CA TYR A 300 5.70 -11.47 0.03
C TYR A 300 7.03 -11.14 0.74
N PHE A 301 7.05 -10.21 1.71
CA PHE A 301 8.24 -9.93 2.51
C PHE A 301 8.73 -11.14 3.32
N ARG A 302 7.84 -12.10 3.63
CA ARG A 302 8.18 -13.38 4.27
C ARG A 302 9.17 -14.25 3.50
N THR A 303 9.35 -13.96 2.21
CA THR A 303 10.39 -14.59 1.37
C THR A 303 11.81 -14.22 1.79
N GLN A 304 11.98 -13.11 2.54
CA GLN A 304 13.23 -12.66 3.14
C GLN A 304 13.20 -12.68 4.67
N TYR A 305 12.07 -12.33 5.32
CA TYR A 305 11.99 -12.16 6.78
C TYR A 305 11.09 -13.20 7.45
N SER A 306 11.70 -14.22 8.07
CA SER A 306 11.00 -15.19 8.93
C SER A 306 10.55 -14.58 10.26
N ASP A 307 11.35 -13.67 10.84
CA ASP A 307 11.00 -12.93 12.05
C ASP A 307 10.56 -11.50 11.68
N VAL A 308 9.66 -10.92 12.47
CA VAL A 308 9.27 -9.51 12.35
C VAL A 308 10.26 -8.60 13.07
N VAL A 309 11.02 -9.11 14.04
CA VAL A 309 12.10 -8.34 14.70
C VAL A 309 13.20 -7.99 13.71
N ASP A 310 13.68 -8.97 12.93
CA ASP A 310 14.68 -8.74 11.87
C ASP A 310 14.18 -7.72 10.83
N LEU A 311 12.88 -7.76 10.48
CA LEU A 311 12.24 -6.79 9.60
C LEU A 311 12.22 -5.37 10.21
N ILE A 312 11.92 -5.22 11.50
CA ILE A 312 11.89 -3.91 12.17
C ILE A 312 13.30 -3.29 12.22
N VAL A 313 14.33 -4.10 12.44
CA VAL A 313 15.75 -3.67 12.40
C VAL A 313 16.16 -3.22 11.00
N ASP A 314 15.96 -4.07 9.97
CA ASP A 314 16.32 -3.71 8.60
C ASP A 314 15.47 -2.51 8.09
N PHE A 315 14.21 -2.36 8.52
CA PHE A 315 13.36 -1.21 8.15
C PHE A 315 13.82 0.10 8.82
N LEU A 316 13.99 0.13 10.14
CA LEU A 316 14.40 1.36 10.83
C LEU A 316 15.82 1.83 10.44
N SER A 317 16.71 0.90 10.09
CA SER A 317 18.06 1.22 9.59
C SER A 317 18.09 1.65 8.11
N ASP A 318 17.19 1.14 7.26
CA ASP A 318 17.06 1.53 5.85
C ASP A 318 16.46 2.95 5.67
N PHE A 319 15.91 3.60 6.70
CA PHE A 319 15.19 4.88 6.59
C PHE A 319 15.88 5.95 5.72
N GLY A 320 17.20 6.14 5.85
CA GLY A 320 17.94 7.14 5.06
C GLY A 320 17.97 6.81 3.56
N ASP A 321 18.12 5.53 3.22
CA ASP A 321 18.05 5.05 1.85
C ASP A 321 16.59 5.01 1.37
N ALA A 322 15.63 4.64 2.21
CA ALA A 322 14.19 4.69 1.90
C ALA A 322 13.75 6.11 1.53
N LEU A 323 14.17 7.12 2.29
CA LEU A 323 13.91 8.53 2.01
C LEU A 323 14.57 8.96 0.69
N THR A 324 15.78 8.49 0.40
CA THR A 324 16.52 8.79 -0.83
C THR A 324 15.86 8.16 -2.07
N ARG A 325 15.47 6.88 -2.00
CA ARG A 325 14.74 6.17 -3.06
C ARG A 325 13.36 6.80 -3.29
N SER A 326 12.63 7.09 -2.20
CA SER A 326 11.30 7.71 -2.24
C SER A 326 11.34 9.14 -2.80
N GLY A 327 12.34 9.95 -2.43
CA GLY A 327 12.54 11.27 -3.02
C GLY A 327 12.89 11.21 -4.51
N SER A 328 13.64 10.20 -4.94
CA SER A 328 13.94 9.97 -6.37
C SER A 328 12.69 9.56 -7.17
N PHE A 329 11.87 8.66 -6.62
CA PHE A 329 10.58 8.25 -7.18
C PHE A 329 9.59 9.42 -7.27
N ASP A 330 9.44 10.17 -6.18
CA ASP A 330 8.58 11.35 -6.10
C ASP A 330 8.96 12.38 -7.19
N ASN A 331 10.25 12.68 -7.32
CA ASN A 331 10.75 13.65 -8.29
C ASN A 331 10.47 13.21 -9.73
N GLN A 332 10.75 11.94 -10.07
CA GLN A 332 10.49 11.39 -11.40
C GLN A 332 9.00 11.46 -11.75
N LEU A 333 8.14 10.87 -10.91
CA LEU A 333 6.70 10.81 -11.16
C LEU A 333 6.05 12.22 -11.19
N SER A 334 6.51 13.12 -10.33
CA SER A 334 6.06 14.52 -10.34
C SER A 334 6.53 15.27 -11.59
N GLN A 335 7.76 15.03 -12.06
CA GLN A 335 8.27 15.61 -13.30
C GLN A 335 7.47 15.15 -14.51
N ASP A 336 7.26 13.84 -14.64
CA ASP A 336 6.49 13.25 -15.76
C ASP A 336 5.06 13.79 -15.80
N ALA A 337 4.36 13.82 -14.66
CA ALA A 337 3.02 14.41 -14.57
C ALA A 337 3.02 15.93 -14.80
N SER A 338 4.06 16.66 -14.36
CA SER A 338 4.14 18.12 -14.57
C SER A 338 4.26 18.51 -16.05
N SER A 339 4.77 17.61 -16.90
CA SER A 339 4.82 17.80 -18.36
C SER A 339 3.42 17.93 -18.99
N ILE A 340 2.40 17.36 -18.34
CA ILE A 340 0.99 17.51 -18.69
C ILE A 340 0.43 18.79 -18.05
N SER A 341 0.54 18.92 -16.71
CA SER A 341 0.36 20.18 -15.98
C SER A 341 0.71 20.05 -14.49
N THR A 342 1.01 21.17 -13.82
CA THR A 342 1.20 21.22 -12.36
C THR A 342 -0.03 20.77 -11.55
N LYS A 343 -1.24 20.99 -12.07
CA LYS A 343 -2.47 20.44 -11.46
C LYS A 343 -2.47 18.91 -11.51
N TYR A 344 -2.08 18.34 -12.64
CA TYR A 344 -2.06 16.90 -12.83
C TYR A 344 -1.03 16.20 -11.93
N SER A 345 0.17 16.76 -11.76
CA SER A 345 1.14 16.24 -10.79
C SER A 345 0.65 16.24 -9.34
N GLN A 346 -0.25 17.17 -8.97
CA GLN A 346 -0.86 17.21 -7.64
C GLN A 346 -1.94 16.12 -7.45
N ILE A 347 -2.76 15.81 -8.47
CA ILE A 347 -3.66 14.64 -8.45
C ILE A 347 -2.85 13.36 -8.25
N ILE A 348 -1.83 13.15 -9.07
CA ILE A 348 -0.96 11.96 -9.03
C ILE A 348 -0.29 11.82 -7.66
N SER A 349 0.20 12.91 -7.07
CA SER A 349 0.81 12.90 -5.74
C SER A 349 -0.14 12.41 -4.63
N LEU A 350 -1.44 12.77 -4.71
CA LEU A 350 -2.44 12.28 -3.77
C LEU A 350 -2.86 10.82 -4.05
N ALA A 351 -3.08 10.49 -5.32
CA ALA A 351 -3.59 9.18 -5.73
C ALA A 351 -2.59 8.02 -5.58
N THR A 352 -1.27 8.28 -5.64
CA THR A 352 -0.27 7.19 -5.72
C THR A 352 -0.29 6.24 -4.51
N ARG A 353 -0.36 6.79 -3.28
CA ARG A 353 -0.50 5.98 -2.06
C ARG A 353 -1.85 5.28 -1.95
N GLN A 354 -2.91 5.86 -2.51
CA GLN A 354 -4.25 5.28 -2.51
C GLN A 354 -4.33 3.99 -3.35
N VAL A 355 -3.63 3.93 -4.48
CA VAL A 355 -3.57 2.73 -5.35
C VAL A 355 -2.83 1.58 -4.66
N PHE A 356 -1.61 1.83 -4.13
CA PHE A 356 -0.79 0.79 -3.52
C PHE A 356 -1.26 0.40 -2.11
N GLY A 357 -1.92 1.31 -1.39
CA GLY A 357 -2.56 1.03 -0.10
C GLY A 357 -3.80 0.12 -0.18
N ALA A 358 -4.22 -0.31 -1.37
CA ALA A 358 -5.37 -1.19 -1.56
C ALA A 358 -5.00 -2.65 -1.91
N ILE A 359 -3.71 -3.00 -1.93
CA ILE A 359 -3.24 -4.34 -2.35
C ILE A 359 -2.35 -5.04 -1.32
N ASP A 360 -2.50 -6.37 -1.23
CA ASP A 360 -1.55 -7.29 -0.59
C ASP A 360 -0.84 -8.11 -1.68
N ILE A 361 0.50 -8.07 -1.73
CA ILE A 361 1.31 -8.97 -2.57
C ILE A 361 1.55 -10.26 -1.78
N ALA A 362 1.04 -11.39 -2.25
CA ALA A 362 0.97 -12.64 -1.47
C ALA A 362 1.54 -13.86 -2.21
N VAL A 363 2.35 -14.63 -1.48
CA VAL A 363 3.03 -15.86 -1.94
C VAL A 363 2.50 -17.07 -1.17
N ALA A 364 2.50 -18.24 -1.83
CA ALA A 364 2.19 -19.51 -1.19
C ALA A 364 3.45 -20.25 -0.72
N VAL A 365 3.31 -21.05 0.35
CA VAL A 365 4.29 -22.11 0.62
C VAL A 365 4.22 -23.14 -0.52
N GLY A 366 5.38 -23.57 -1.02
CA GLY A 366 5.47 -24.54 -2.11
C GLY A 366 5.10 -25.96 -1.70
N ASN A 367 4.82 -26.81 -2.67
CA ASN A 367 4.45 -28.22 -2.48
C ASN A 367 5.63 -29.12 -2.03
N GLY A 368 6.71 -28.53 -1.51
CA GLY A 368 7.86 -29.23 -0.93
C GLY A 368 7.65 -29.55 0.56
N THR A 369 8.45 -30.49 1.08
CA THR A 369 8.42 -30.86 2.52
C THR A 369 9.35 -30.00 3.37
N ASP A 370 9.96 -28.96 2.78
CA ASP A 370 10.95 -28.06 3.37
C ASP A 370 10.37 -26.72 3.83
N GLY A 371 9.13 -26.39 3.41
CA GLY A 371 8.47 -25.12 3.72
C GLY A 371 8.93 -23.95 2.82
N SER A 372 9.67 -24.21 1.75
CA SER A 372 10.15 -23.16 0.84
C SER A 372 9.01 -22.44 0.12
N TRP A 373 9.15 -21.11 -0.05
CA TRP A 373 8.18 -20.28 -0.75
C TRP A 373 8.13 -20.57 -2.26
N ASN A 374 6.91 -20.58 -2.83
CA ASN A 374 6.70 -20.78 -4.25
C ASN A 374 6.86 -19.46 -5.02
N MET A 375 8.10 -19.05 -5.27
CA MET A 375 8.43 -17.75 -5.90
C MET A 375 7.91 -17.59 -7.35
N SER A 376 7.41 -18.65 -7.98
CA SER A 376 6.69 -18.60 -9.27
C SER A 376 5.17 -18.43 -9.15
N ASP A 377 4.63 -18.64 -7.95
CA ASP A 377 3.23 -18.47 -7.56
C ASP A 377 3.13 -17.24 -6.64
N VAL A 378 3.18 -16.07 -7.27
CA VAL A 378 2.91 -14.78 -6.61
C VAL A 378 1.62 -14.22 -7.18
N MET A 379 0.74 -13.76 -6.30
CA MET A 379 -0.56 -13.17 -6.63
C MET A 379 -0.69 -11.84 -5.91
N ILE A 380 -1.47 -10.91 -6.45
CA ILE A 380 -1.78 -9.65 -5.79
C ILE A 380 -3.28 -9.58 -5.56
N PHE A 381 -3.67 -9.37 -4.29
CA PHE A 381 -5.06 -9.33 -3.87
C PHE A 381 -5.46 -7.91 -3.50
N MET A 382 -6.46 -7.37 -4.21
CA MET A 382 -6.97 -6.01 -4.04
C MET A 382 -8.24 -6.01 -3.18
N ARG A 383 -8.32 -5.10 -2.20
CA ARG A 383 -9.55 -4.80 -1.45
C ARG A 383 -10.27 -3.62 -2.12
N ASN A 384 -11.58 -3.71 -2.28
CA ASN A 384 -12.41 -2.59 -2.76
C ASN A 384 -12.59 -1.48 -1.71
N MET A 385 -11.56 -0.66 -1.51
CA MET A 385 -11.57 0.43 -0.53
C MET A 385 -12.67 1.46 -0.85
N GLY A 386 -13.38 1.91 0.19
CA GLY A 386 -14.38 2.99 0.06
C GLY A 386 -15.78 2.60 -0.38
N ILE A 387 -16.03 1.33 -0.72
CA ILE A 387 -17.32 0.85 -1.22
C ILE A 387 -17.78 -0.37 -0.41
N ASP A 388 -17.07 -1.50 -0.53
CA ASP A 388 -17.49 -2.79 0.02
C ASP A 388 -16.28 -3.60 0.53
N GLN A 389 -16.37 -4.94 0.49
CA GLN A 389 -15.33 -5.91 0.85
C GLN A 389 -14.97 -6.86 -0.32
N ARG A 390 -15.28 -6.51 -1.58
CA ARG A 390 -14.97 -7.34 -2.75
C ARG A 390 -13.46 -7.48 -2.95
N VAL A 391 -13.06 -8.69 -3.34
CA VAL A 391 -11.67 -9.09 -3.62
C VAL A 391 -11.42 -9.07 -5.13
N ASN A 392 -10.40 -8.34 -5.58
CA ASN A 392 -10.06 -8.17 -7.00
C ASN A 392 -11.28 -7.83 -7.89
N PRO A 393 -12.05 -6.76 -7.58
CA PRO A 393 -13.20 -6.39 -8.41
C PRO A 393 -12.71 -5.97 -9.79
N VAL A 394 -13.23 -6.58 -10.86
CA VAL A 394 -12.66 -6.49 -12.21
C VAL A 394 -12.79 -5.09 -12.82
N GLU A 395 -13.88 -4.37 -12.53
CA GLU A 395 -14.08 -2.98 -12.94
C GLU A 395 -13.16 -2.01 -12.17
N ILE A 396 -12.90 -2.27 -10.89
CA ILE A 396 -11.98 -1.49 -10.05
C ILE A 396 -10.52 -1.77 -10.40
N LEU A 397 -10.19 -3.02 -10.77
CA LEU A 397 -8.91 -3.39 -11.38
C LEU A 397 -8.73 -2.68 -12.73
N TYR A 398 -9.76 -2.62 -13.58
CA TYR A 398 -9.71 -1.92 -14.85
C TYR A 398 -9.51 -0.40 -14.68
N ALA A 399 -10.22 0.23 -13.74
CA ALA A 399 -10.04 1.64 -13.41
C ALA A 399 -8.61 1.93 -12.88
N SER A 400 -8.10 1.08 -11.98
CA SER A 400 -6.77 1.25 -11.36
C SER A 400 -5.59 0.81 -12.24
N PHE A 401 -5.83 -0.01 -13.27
CA PHE A 401 -4.80 -0.62 -14.12
C PHE A 401 -3.74 0.34 -14.68
N PRO A 402 -4.06 1.58 -15.12
CA PRO A 402 -3.06 2.50 -15.68
C PRO A 402 -1.93 2.85 -14.71
N ALA A 403 -2.22 2.94 -13.41
CA ALA A 403 -1.21 3.19 -12.39
C ALA A 403 -0.24 2.01 -12.27
N PHE A 404 -0.74 0.77 -12.27
CA PHE A 404 0.10 -0.42 -12.29
C PHE A 404 0.90 -0.54 -13.58
N LEU A 405 0.29 -0.28 -14.75
CA LEU A 405 0.99 -0.30 -16.03
C LEU A 405 2.15 0.72 -16.08
N TYR A 406 1.92 1.94 -15.58
CA TYR A 406 2.94 2.99 -15.56
C TYR A 406 4.07 2.71 -14.56
N LEU A 407 3.72 2.27 -13.33
CA LEU A 407 4.69 2.18 -12.23
C LEU A 407 5.44 0.84 -12.18
N ASN A 408 4.80 -0.28 -12.54
CA ASN A 408 5.47 -1.51 -12.98
C ASN A 408 4.46 -2.46 -13.65
N ALA A 409 4.38 -2.46 -14.98
CA ALA A 409 3.44 -3.30 -15.73
C ALA A 409 3.49 -4.81 -15.39
N SER A 410 4.59 -5.30 -14.80
CA SER A 410 4.72 -6.68 -14.30
C SER A 410 3.68 -7.04 -13.23
N PHE A 411 3.09 -6.05 -12.54
CA PHE A 411 1.99 -6.23 -11.57
C PHE A 411 0.70 -6.72 -12.24
N GLY A 412 0.50 -6.44 -13.53
CA GLY A 412 -0.71 -6.85 -14.25
C GLY A 412 -0.92 -8.37 -14.26
N LYS A 413 0.17 -9.16 -14.32
CA LYS A 413 0.10 -10.62 -14.29
C LYS A 413 -0.45 -11.17 -12.95
N PRO A 414 0.17 -10.92 -11.79
CA PRO A 414 -0.31 -11.46 -10.51
C PRO A 414 -1.63 -10.82 -10.01
N LEU A 415 -2.03 -9.66 -10.52
CA LEU A 415 -3.38 -9.09 -10.29
C LEU A 415 -4.48 -9.89 -11.03
N LEU A 416 -4.22 -10.29 -12.28
CA LEU A 416 -5.17 -11.03 -13.13
C LEU A 416 -5.14 -12.55 -12.90
N ALA A 417 -4.00 -13.10 -12.47
CA ALA A 417 -3.80 -14.53 -12.26
C ALA A 417 -4.87 -15.21 -11.37
N PRO A 418 -5.22 -14.74 -10.16
CA PRO A 418 -6.16 -15.47 -9.30
C PRO A 418 -7.59 -15.50 -9.87
N LEU A 419 -8.01 -14.48 -10.63
CA LEU A 419 -9.28 -14.44 -11.39
C LEU A 419 -9.27 -15.47 -12.53
N LEU A 420 -8.19 -15.47 -13.33
CA LEU A 420 -8.03 -16.36 -14.48
C LEU A 420 -7.87 -17.84 -14.07
N GLU A 421 -7.20 -18.12 -12.95
CA GLU A 421 -7.12 -19.45 -12.35
C GLU A 421 -8.48 -19.90 -11.80
N TYR A 422 -9.17 -19.03 -11.07
CA TYR A 422 -10.50 -19.35 -10.54
C TYR A 422 -11.49 -19.69 -11.66
N GLN A 423 -11.49 -18.93 -12.77
CA GLN A 423 -12.37 -19.18 -13.91
C GLN A 423 -11.92 -20.26 -14.90
N ASN A 424 -10.67 -20.73 -14.83
CA ASN A 424 -10.29 -22.01 -15.46
C ASN A 424 -10.86 -23.23 -14.69
N SER A 425 -11.45 -23.03 -13.51
CA SER A 425 -12.02 -24.12 -12.70
C SER A 425 -13.37 -24.62 -13.24
N PRO A 426 -13.65 -25.93 -13.15
CA PRO A 426 -15.02 -26.47 -13.28
C PRO A 426 -16.04 -25.88 -12.28
N ARG A 427 -15.58 -25.14 -11.26
CA ARG A 427 -16.43 -24.43 -10.29
C ARG A 427 -17.23 -23.26 -10.90
N THR A 428 -16.74 -22.64 -11.99
CA THR A 428 -17.36 -21.46 -12.60
C THR A 428 -17.53 -21.63 -14.11
N ALA A 429 -18.50 -22.47 -14.49
CA ALA A 429 -18.92 -22.66 -15.89
C ALA A 429 -19.71 -21.47 -16.49
N LEU A 430 -19.30 -20.24 -16.17
CA LEU A 430 -19.88 -19.01 -16.72
C LEU A 430 -19.29 -18.72 -18.11
N PRO A 431 -20.10 -18.31 -19.11
CA PRO A 431 -19.60 -17.97 -20.44
C PRO A 431 -18.98 -16.56 -20.53
N TYR A 432 -18.86 -15.84 -19.41
CA TYR A 432 -18.32 -14.48 -19.27
C TYR A 432 -17.37 -14.42 -18.06
N ALA A 433 -16.61 -13.33 -17.92
CA ALA A 433 -15.76 -13.12 -16.75
C ALA A 433 -16.59 -12.79 -15.49
N VAL A 434 -16.17 -13.26 -14.31
CA VAL A 434 -16.76 -12.87 -13.02
C VAL A 434 -16.43 -11.41 -12.68
N SER A 435 -17.19 -10.80 -11.78
CA SER A 435 -16.89 -9.48 -11.24
C SER A 435 -15.84 -9.49 -10.13
N ASP A 436 -15.72 -10.54 -9.30
CA ASP A 436 -14.81 -10.57 -8.16
C ASP A 436 -14.32 -11.99 -7.75
N LEU A 437 -13.52 -12.06 -6.68
CA LEU A 437 -13.05 -13.29 -6.01
C LEU A 437 -13.72 -13.53 -4.64
N GLY A 438 -14.90 -12.99 -4.41
CA GLY A 438 -15.65 -13.02 -3.16
C GLY A 438 -15.84 -11.62 -2.55
N THR A 439 -16.93 -11.46 -1.80
CA THR A 439 -17.39 -10.20 -1.19
C THR A 439 -16.89 -9.99 0.25
N SER A 440 -15.80 -10.65 0.65
CA SER A 440 -15.35 -10.69 2.05
C SER A 440 -13.83 -10.77 2.15
N TYR A 441 -13.14 -9.76 1.60
CA TYR A 441 -11.70 -9.57 1.79
C TYR A 441 -11.34 -9.70 3.27
N PRO A 442 -10.30 -10.47 3.65
CA PRO A 442 -9.25 -11.07 2.82
C PRO A 442 -9.51 -12.53 2.34
N ILE A 443 -10.77 -12.96 2.26
CA ILE A 443 -11.15 -14.31 1.78
C ILE A 443 -11.42 -14.28 0.26
N ALA A 444 -10.43 -14.72 -0.50
CA ALA A 444 -10.49 -14.88 -1.96
C ALA A 444 -11.08 -16.27 -2.33
N SER A 445 -12.34 -16.52 -2.02
CA SER A 445 -13.00 -17.83 -2.27
C SER A 445 -13.50 -18.02 -3.71
N GLY A 446 -13.80 -16.92 -4.40
CA GLY A 446 -14.55 -16.86 -5.66
C GLY A 446 -16.03 -17.28 -5.56
N GLU A 447 -16.50 -17.77 -4.41
CA GLU A 447 -17.83 -18.37 -4.22
C GLU A 447 -18.95 -17.32 -4.04
N GLN A 448 -19.08 -16.38 -4.99
CA GLN A 448 -20.14 -15.36 -5.06
C GLN A 448 -20.76 -15.27 -6.47
N ALA A 449 -21.36 -16.36 -6.94
CA ALA A 449 -22.25 -16.33 -8.10
C ALA A 449 -23.59 -15.68 -7.73
N SER A 450 -23.59 -14.35 -7.62
CA SER A 450 -24.79 -13.55 -7.35
C SER A 450 -25.79 -13.62 -8.53
N VAL A 451 -27.00 -13.12 -8.33
CA VAL A 451 -27.93 -12.90 -9.47
C VAL A 451 -27.53 -11.71 -10.35
N THR A 452 -26.68 -10.79 -9.88
CA THR A 452 -26.23 -9.60 -10.65
C THR A 452 -25.11 -9.92 -11.64
N GLU A 453 -24.24 -10.88 -11.32
CA GLU A 453 -23.23 -11.46 -12.23
C GLU A 453 -23.81 -11.78 -13.62
N SER A 454 -25.04 -12.32 -13.65
CA SER A 454 -25.74 -12.67 -14.90
C SER A 454 -25.96 -11.50 -15.87
N SER A 455 -25.78 -10.25 -15.40
CA SER A 455 -25.92 -9.03 -16.18
C SER A 455 -24.62 -8.24 -16.42
N GLN A 456 -23.53 -8.50 -15.71
CA GLN A 456 -22.26 -7.76 -15.90
C GLN A 456 -21.31 -8.44 -16.90
N GLY A 457 -21.79 -9.48 -17.60
CA GLY A 457 -20.98 -10.31 -18.48
C GLY A 457 -20.30 -9.60 -19.64
N VAL A 458 -20.89 -8.53 -20.21
CA VAL A 458 -20.22 -7.69 -21.23
C VAL A 458 -19.12 -6.82 -20.63
N GLU A 459 -19.41 -6.19 -19.48
CA GLU A 459 -18.50 -5.30 -18.76
C GLU A 459 -17.22 -6.02 -18.35
N GLN A 460 -17.36 -7.10 -17.57
CA GLN A 460 -16.21 -7.81 -17.00
C GLN A 460 -15.42 -8.59 -18.05
N SER A 461 -16.09 -9.16 -19.06
CA SER A 461 -15.40 -9.81 -20.19
C SER A 461 -14.59 -8.81 -21.00
N GLY A 462 -15.11 -7.59 -21.20
CA GLY A 462 -14.38 -6.51 -21.85
C GLY A 462 -13.15 -6.10 -21.03
N ASN A 463 -13.34 -5.80 -19.74
CA ASN A 463 -12.29 -5.44 -18.79
C ASN A 463 -11.13 -6.45 -18.79
N MET A 464 -11.43 -7.75 -18.60
CA MET A 464 -10.41 -8.80 -18.52
C MET A 464 -9.64 -9.00 -19.84
N LEU A 465 -10.32 -8.95 -20.99
CA LEU A 465 -9.66 -9.07 -22.30
C LEU A 465 -8.75 -7.89 -22.60
N ILE A 466 -9.18 -6.67 -22.23
CA ILE A 466 -8.38 -5.45 -22.38
C ILE A 466 -7.15 -5.47 -21.48
N MET A 467 -7.33 -5.75 -20.17
CA MET A 467 -6.22 -5.80 -19.20
C MET A 467 -5.19 -6.89 -19.54
N THR A 468 -5.65 -8.07 -19.97
CA THR A 468 -4.76 -9.19 -20.33
C THR A 468 -3.86 -8.83 -21.52
N LEU A 469 -4.40 -8.19 -22.56
CA LEU A 469 -3.61 -7.75 -23.72
C LEU A 469 -2.72 -6.55 -23.38
N ALA A 470 -3.21 -5.59 -22.59
CA ALA A 470 -2.42 -4.41 -22.18
C ALA A 470 -1.20 -4.82 -21.36
N HIS A 471 -1.37 -5.72 -20.37
CA HIS A 471 -0.25 -6.36 -19.67
C HIS A 471 0.72 -7.02 -20.66
N ALA A 472 0.23 -7.95 -21.47
CA ALA A 472 1.10 -8.79 -22.30
C ALA A 472 1.89 -7.98 -23.35
N ARG A 473 1.32 -6.88 -23.85
CA ARG A 473 2.02 -5.96 -24.75
C ARG A 473 3.03 -5.07 -24.04
N LEU A 474 2.76 -4.59 -22.82
CA LEU A 474 3.69 -3.69 -22.14
C LEU A 474 4.84 -4.44 -21.45
N THR A 475 4.62 -5.65 -20.94
CA THR A 475 5.69 -6.50 -20.38
C THR A 475 6.38 -7.38 -21.42
N GLY A 476 5.68 -7.71 -22.51
CA GLY A 476 6.07 -8.76 -23.45
C GLY A 476 5.77 -10.19 -22.95
N ASP A 477 5.15 -10.38 -21.79
CA ASP A 477 4.82 -11.71 -21.25
C ASP A 477 3.44 -12.22 -21.71
N GLY A 478 3.46 -13.14 -22.67
CA GLY A 478 2.28 -13.85 -23.17
C GLY A 478 1.84 -15.06 -22.32
N TYR A 479 2.39 -15.27 -21.11
CA TYR A 479 2.08 -16.41 -20.25
C TYR A 479 0.57 -16.58 -20.02
N LEU A 480 -0.12 -15.54 -19.52
CA LEU A 480 -1.57 -15.63 -19.25
C LEU A 480 -2.38 -15.95 -20.51
N ILE A 481 -2.02 -15.36 -21.65
CA ILE A 481 -2.63 -15.67 -22.95
C ILE A 481 -2.45 -17.16 -23.31
N SER A 482 -1.26 -17.73 -23.06
CA SER A 482 -1.00 -19.15 -23.36
C SER A 482 -1.73 -20.13 -22.43
N GLN A 483 -1.93 -19.79 -21.15
CA GLN A 483 -2.55 -20.70 -20.18
C GLN A 483 -4.09 -20.60 -20.14
N HIS A 484 -4.65 -19.47 -20.55
CA HIS A 484 -6.09 -19.19 -20.48
C HIS A 484 -6.73 -18.92 -21.86
N TYR A 485 -6.07 -19.28 -22.97
CA TYR A 485 -6.50 -18.93 -24.33
C TYR A 485 -7.97 -19.27 -24.62
N ASP A 486 -8.41 -20.48 -24.31
CA ASP A 486 -9.78 -20.93 -24.58
C ASP A 486 -10.83 -20.25 -23.68
N LEU A 487 -10.47 -19.88 -22.45
CA LEU A 487 -11.32 -19.09 -21.54
C LEU A 487 -11.53 -17.67 -22.09
N LEU A 488 -10.42 -16.99 -22.42
CA LEU A 488 -10.42 -15.65 -23.04
C LEU A 488 -11.22 -15.66 -24.37
N LYS A 489 -11.03 -16.70 -25.19
CA LYS A 489 -11.79 -16.92 -26.42
C LYS A 489 -13.29 -17.09 -26.18
N ASN A 490 -13.69 -17.83 -25.14
CA ASN A 490 -15.10 -18.03 -24.80
C ASN A 490 -15.76 -16.71 -24.38
N TRP A 491 -15.08 -15.85 -23.64
CA TRP A 491 -15.55 -14.51 -23.31
C TRP A 491 -15.72 -13.63 -24.56
N ALA A 492 -14.78 -13.67 -25.51
CA ALA A 492 -14.93 -12.96 -26.78
C ALA A 492 -16.10 -13.49 -27.63
N ASN A 493 -16.36 -14.81 -27.60
CA ASN A 493 -17.55 -15.41 -28.23
C ASN A 493 -18.86 -14.97 -27.55
N TYR A 494 -18.86 -14.79 -26.23
CA TYR A 494 -19.99 -14.20 -25.50
C TYR A 494 -20.24 -12.75 -25.92
N LEU A 495 -19.19 -11.92 -25.96
CA LEU A 495 -19.30 -10.53 -26.45
C LEU A 495 -19.89 -10.47 -27.87
N ILE A 496 -19.48 -11.35 -28.77
CA ILE A 496 -20.06 -11.45 -30.13
C ILE A 496 -21.55 -11.82 -30.10
N LYS A 497 -21.96 -12.75 -29.22
CA LYS A 497 -23.35 -13.18 -29.08
C LYS A 497 -24.27 -12.07 -28.56
N TYR A 498 -23.80 -11.26 -27.61
CA TYR A 498 -24.64 -10.27 -26.93
C TYR A 498 -24.57 -8.85 -27.52
N PHE A 499 -23.58 -8.54 -28.37
CA PHE A 499 -23.46 -7.21 -29.00
C PHE A 499 -24.72 -6.73 -29.74
N GLN A 500 -25.45 -7.62 -30.43
CA GLN A 500 -26.62 -7.24 -31.23
C GLN A 500 -27.91 -7.02 -30.40
N ALA A 501 -27.91 -7.39 -29.12
CA ALA A 501 -29.03 -7.18 -28.21
C ALA A 501 -28.57 -7.26 -26.73
N PRO A 502 -27.87 -6.25 -26.20
CA PRO A 502 -27.42 -6.20 -24.81
C PRO A 502 -28.58 -5.85 -23.84
N THR A 503 -29.77 -6.43 -24.05
CA THR A 503 -30.89 -6.30 -23.11
C THR A 503 -30.53 -6.98 -21.79
N SER A 504 -30.81 -6.31 -20.68
CA SER A 504 -30.51 -6.78 -19.32
C SER A 504 -29.02 -6.92 -18.99
N GLN A 505 -28.12 -6.19 -19.67
CA GLN A 505 -26.76 -5.99 -19.19
C GLN A 505 -26.65 -4.81 -18.21
N VAL A 506 -25.52 -4.73 -17.51
CA VAL A 506 -25.09 -3.66 -16.59
C VAL A 506 -23.60 -3.39 -16.81
N ASP A 507 -23.19 -2.14 -16.63
CA ASP A 507 -21.80 -1.69 -16.71
C ASP A 507 -21.14 -1.51 -15.32
N ALA A 508 -20.19 -0.58 -15.20
CA ALA A 508 -19.46 -0.31 -13.96
C ALA A 508 -20.14 0.72 -13.05
N ASP A 509 -21.18 1.41 -13.55
CA ASP A 509 -21.89 2.48 -12.84
C ASP A 509 -23.29 2.01 -12.36
N ASP A 510 -23.50 0.69 -12.34
CA ASP A 510 -24.76 -0.03 -12.04
C ASP A 510 -25.96 0.33 -12.94
N GLN A 511 -25.72 1.05 -14.04
CA GLN A 511 -26.75 1.44 -15.02
C GLN A 511 -27.27 0.21 -15.80
N ARG A 512 -28.58 0.19 -16.10
CA ARG A 512 -29.26 -0.98 -16.69
C ARG A 512 -30.18 -0.58 -17.85
N MET A 513 -29.62 0.04 -18.88
CA MET A 513 -30.33 0.39 -20.11
C MET A 513 -29.94 -0.57 -21.26
N ALA A 514 -30.77 -0.62 -22.30
CA ALA A 514 -30.37 -1.25 -23.56
C ALA A 514 -29.37 -0.33 -24.29
N ASN A 515 -28.67 -0.87 -25.29
CA ASN A 515 -27.82 -0.11 -26.23
C ASN A 515 -26.72 0.80 -25.65
N MET A 516 -26.48 0.81 -24.34
CA MET A 516 -25.55 1.74 -23.65
C MET A 516 -24.21 1.86 -24.37
N THR A 517 -23.92 3.06 -24.86
CA THR A 517 -22.87 3.30 -25.85
C THR A 517 -21.47 3.01 -25.28
N ASN A 518 -21.23 3.35 -24.01
CA ASN A 518 -19.97 3.08 -23.30
C ASN A 518 -19.73 1.58 -23.10
N LEU A 519 -20.76 0.83 -22.70
CA LEU A 519 -20.68 -0.63 -22.54
C LEU A 519 -20.49 -1.34 -23.89
N ALA A 520 -21.21 -0.89 -24.92
CA ALA A 520 -21.11 -1.45 -26.27
C ALA A 520 -19.70 -1.29 -26.87
N ILE A 521 -19.04 -0.13 -26.70
CA ILE A 521 -17.67 0.05 -27.22
C ILE A 521 -16.64 -0.75 -26.43
N LYS A 522 -16.80 -0.90 -25.11
CA LYS A 522 -15.95 -1.79 -24.30
C LYS A 522 -16.01 -3.23 -24.83
N GLY A 523 -17.22 -3.73 -25.11
CA GLY A 523 -17.40 -5.06 -25.71
C GLY A 523 -16.71 -5.21 -27.08
N ILE A 524 -16.80 -4.21 -27.96
CA ILE A 524 -16.10 -4.20 -29.25
C ILE A 524 -14.57 -4.23 -29.07
N ILE A 525 -14.04 -3.39 -28.18
CA ILE A 525 -12.59 -3.32 -27.92
C ILE A 525 -12.11 -4.64 -27.29
N GLY A 526 -12.89 -5.29 -26.42
CA GLY A 526 -12.60 -6.62 -25.89
C GLY A 526 -12.51 -7.71 -26.97
N ILE A 527 -13.42 -7.71 -27.96
CA ILE A 527 -13.35 -8.61 -29.13
C ILE A 527 -12.07 -8.37 -29.94
N GLN A 528 -11.71 -7.10 -30.20
CA GLN A 528 -10.48 -6.76 -30.91
C GLN A 528 -9.21 -7.10 -30.10
N ALA A 529 -9.27 -6.98 -28.77
CA ALA A 529 -8.19 -7.39 -27.88
C ALA A 529 -7.95 -8.90 -27.98
N MET A 530 -9.02 -9.71 -27.95
CA MET A 530 -8.90 -11.14 -28.19
C MET A 530 -8.36 -11.45 -29.60
N ALA A 531 -8.78 -10.72 -30.64
CA ALA A 531 -8.23 -10.88 -31.98
C ALA A 531 -6.71 -10.69 -32.02
N GLU A 532 -6.20 -9.62 -31.39
CA GLU A 532 -4.76 -9.34 -31.31
C GLU A 532 -4.01 -10.38 -30.44
N MET A 533 -4.64 -10.93 -29.40
CA MET A 533 -4.09 -12.08 -28.65
C MET A 533 -4.01 -13.36 -29.52
N SER A 534 -5.06 -13.68 -30.30
CA SER A 534 -5.08 -14.78 -31.28
C SER A 534 -3.98 -14.63 -32.33
N LYS A 535 -3.77 -13.43 -32.85
CA LYS A 535 -2.70 -13.09 -33.81
C LYS A 535 -1.31 -13.26 -33.19
N ALA A 536 -1.10 -12.80 -31.95
CA ALA A 536 0.17 -12.93 -31.26
C ALA A 536 0.56 -14.41 -31.04
N ILE A 537 -0.38 -15.26 -30.62
CA ILE A 537 -0.14 -16.71 -30.42
C ILE A 537 -0.17 -17.52 -31.73
N GLY A 538 -0.35 -16.87 -32.89
CA GLY A 538 -0.32 -17.48 -34.23
C GLY A 538 -1.64 -18.12 -34.70
N ASN A 539 -2.72 -18.01 -33.95
CA ASN A 539 -4.05 -18.49 -34.31
C ASN A 539 -4.76 -17.51 -35.27
N MET A 540 -4.32 -17.52 -36.52
CA MET A 540 -4.81 -16.60 -37.55
C MET A 540 -6.28 -16.81 -37.94
N SER A 541 -6.84 -18.00 -37.70
CA SER A 541 -8.27 -18.29 -37.86
C SER A 541 -9.13 -17.48 -36.89
N ASP A 542 -8.80 -17.51 -35.60
CA ASP A 542 -9.54 -16.77 -34.58
C ASP A 542 -9.35 -15.27 -34.76
N TYR A 543 -8.12 -14.79 -35.02
CA TYR A 543 -7.87 -13.39 -35.37
C TYR A 543 -8.76 -12.91 -36.52
N SER A 544 -8.85 -13.67 -37.61
CA SER A 544 -9.61 -13.28 -38.80
C SER A 544 -11.11 -13.18 -38.51
N LEU A 545 -11.65 -14.08 -37.68
CA LEU A 545 -13.05 -14.04 -37.24
C LEU A 545 -13.33 -12.86 -36.31
N LEU A 546 -12.53 -12.73 -35.24
CA LEU A 546 -12.74 -11.74 -34.18
C LEU A 546 -12.52 -10.30 -34.69
N ALA A 547 -11.45 -10.05 -35.45
CA ALA A 547 -11.21 -8.74 -36.05
C ALA A 547 -12.29 -8.35 -37.07
N SER A 548 -12.83 -9.31 -37.84
CA SER A 548 -13.95 -9.06 -38.74
C SER A 548 -15.25 -8.71 -37.99
N ALA A 549 -15.50 -9.35 -36.84
CA ALA A 549 -16.61 -9.02 -35.97
C ALA A 549 -16.46 -7.60 -35.40
N ALA A 550 -15.33 -7.28 -34.74
CA ALA A 550 -15.06 -5.95 -34.19
C ALA A 550 -15.14 -4.84 -35.26
N ALA A 551 -14.54 -5.05 -36.44
CA ALA A 551 -14.58 -4.10 -37.57
C ALA A 551 -15.96 -3.98 -38.27
N THR A 552 -16.91 -4.86 -37.93
CA THR A 552 -18.33 -4.76 -38.34
C THR A 552 -19.12 -4.02 -37.27
N PHE A 553 -18.95 -4.41 -36.00
CA PHE A 553 -19.65 -3.86 -34.85
C PHE A 553 -19.30 -2.40 -34.59
N VAL A 554 -18.03 -2.00 -34.73
CA VAL A 554 -17.62 -0.59 -34.60
C VAL A 554 -18.29 0.32 -35.63
N LYS A 555 -18.58 -0.17 -36.85
CA LYS A 555 -19.29 0.61 -37.86
C LYS A 555 -20.76 0.79 -37.51
N SER A 556 -21.39 -0.24 -36.95
CA SER A 556 -22.75 -0.15 -36.41
C SER A 556 -22.81 0.87 -35.27
N TRP A 557 -21.89 0.78 -34.32
CA TRP A 557 -21.74 1.69 -33.20
C TRP A 557 -21.49 3.14 -33.66
N GLN A 558 -20.56 3.36 -34.59
CA GLN A 558 -20.27 4.67 -35.21
C GLN A 558 -21.48 5.29 -35.92
N SER A 559 -22.41 4.47 -36.41
CA SER A 559 -23.64 4.96 -37.05
C SER A 559 -24.78 5.29 -36.08
N GLY A 560 -24.68 4.91 -34.80
CA GLY A 560 -25.68 5.18 -33.76
C GLY A 560 -25.23 6.16 -32.65
N VAL A 561 -23.92 6.31 -32.44
CA VAL A 561 -23.36 7.11 -31.32
C VAL A 561 -23.47 8.62 -31.50
N VAL A 562 -23.66 9.14 -32.71
CA VAL A 562 -23.68 10.59 -32.97
C VAL A 562 -25.11 11.06 -33.21
N SER A 563 -25.55 12.05 -32.43
CA SER A 563 -26.85 12.72 -32.59
C SER A 563 -27.11 13.17 -34.04
N SER A 564 -28.31 12.94 -34.58
CA SER A 564 -28.69 13.30 -35.95
C SER A 564 -29.04 14.78 -36.14
N GLY A 565 -29.09 15.57 -35.06
CA GLY A 565 -29.40 17.00 -35.06
C GLY A 565 -28.47 17.88 -35.90
N SER A 566 -29.03 18.96 -36.46
CA SER A 566 -28.34 19.88 -37.39
C SER A 566 -27.49 20.98 -36.73
N ASN A 567 -27.66 21.20 -35.42
CA ASN A 567 -26.85 22.12 -34.62
C ASN A 567 -26.14 21.34 -33.51
N THR A 568 -24.80 21.44 -33.46
CA THR A 568 -23.94 20.79 -32.45
C THR A 568 -24.19 19.29 -32.23
N GLN A 569 -23.58 18.46 -33.09
CA GLN A 569 -23.52 17.01 -32.87
C GLN A 569 -22.80 16.67 -31.57
N HIS A 570 -23.35 15.72 -30.81
CA HIS A 570 -22.81 15.19 -29.56
C HIS A 570 -22.78 13.65 -29.57
N LEU A 571 -22.23 13.05 -28.51
CA LEU A 571 -22.12 11.60 -28.38
C LEU A 571 -23.16 11.10 -27.37
N LEU A 572 -24.06 10.23 -27.84
CA LEU A 572 -25.22 9.75 -27.08
C LEU A 572 -24.83 8.76 -25.97
N PHE A 573 -25.68 8.66 -24.94
CA PHE A 573 -25.62 7.57 -23.97
C PHE A 573 -26.35 6.31 -24.51
N ASP A 574 -27.63 6.46 -24.90
CA ASP A 574 -28.46 5.40 -25.51
C ASP A 574 -28.61 5.65 -27.03
N PHE A 575 -28.56 4.57 -27.83
CA PHE A 575 -28.76 4.66 -29.28
C PHE A 575 -30.22 4.98 -29.63
N GLY A 576 -30.45 6.25 -29.98
CA GLY A 576 -31.75 6.75 -30.44
C GLY A 576 -32.43 7.70 -29.45
N ASP A 577 -31.86 7.90 -28.26
CA ASP A 577 -32.20 9.04 -27.41
C ASP A 577 -31.30 10.24 -27.77
N GLU A 578 -31.82 11.12 -28.62
CA GLU A 578 -31.17 12.32 -29.15
C GLU A 578 -31.01 13.46 -28.12
N ASP A 579 -31.59 13.33 -26.92
CA ASP A 579 -31.38 14.24 -25.80
C ASP A 579 -30.35 13.68 -24.78
N SER A 580 -29.91 12.42 -24.94
CA SER A 580 -28.94 11.74 -24.07
C SER A 580 -27.48 12.07 -24.43
N TRP A 581 -26.57 12.04 -23.45
CA TRP A 581 -25.15 12.34 -23.69
C TRP A 581 -24.23 11.57 -22.74
N ALA A 582 -23.01 11.25 -23.16
CA ALA A 582 -22.03 10.54 -22.32
C ALA A 582 -20.58 11.03 -22.48
N LEU A 583 -19.78 10.90 -21.42
CA LEU A 583 -18.32 10.93 -21.51
C LEU A 583 -17.84 9.57 -22.00
N MET A 584 -17.19 9.48 -23.17
CA MET A 584 -16.84 8.20 -23.78
C MET A 584 -15.54 7.60 -23.20
N TYR A 585 -15.53 7.42 -21.89
CA TYR A 585 -14.37 6.98 -21.12
C TYR A 585 -13.80 5.64 -21.61
N ASN A 586 -14.64 4.72 -22.09
CA ASN A 586 -14.17 3.43 -22.60
C ASN A 586 -13.39 3.50 -23.93
N LEU A 587 -13.34 4.65 -24.61
CA LEU A 587 -12.41 4.88 -25.73
C LEU A 587 -10.94 4.94 -25.28
N TYR A 588 -10.66 5.09 -23.97
CA TYR A 588 -9.31 4.98 -23.42
C TYR A 588 -8.66 3.62 -23.78
N ALA A 589 -9.42 2.54 -23.76
CA ALA A 589 -8.91 1.22 -24.11
C ALA A 589 -8.46 1.10 -25.58
N ASP A 590 -9.14 1.76 -26.53
CA ASP A 590 -8.72 1.78 -27.95
C ASP A 590 -7.42 2.58 -28.15
N ARG A 591 -7.18 3.58 -27.30
CA ARG A 591 -5.93 4.36 -27.25
C ARG A 591 -4.79 3.55 -26.64
N LEU A 592 -5.01 2.96 -25.46
CA LEU A 592 -4.03 2.13 -24.73
C LEU A 592 -3.61 0.91 -25.55
N LEU A 593 -4.57 0.21 -26.14
CA LEU A 593 -4.31 -0.95 -27.01
C LEU A 593 -3.90 -0.53 -28.43
N GLN A 594 -3.85 0.75 -28.77
CA GLN A 594 -3.50 1.25 -30.10
C GLN A 594 -4.25 0.51 -31.22
N THR A 595 -5.50 0.12 -30.97
CA THR A 595 -6.32 -0.67 -31.91
C THR A 595 -6.94 0.20 -33.01
N ASN A 596 -7.06 1.51 -32.77
CA ASN A 596 -7.51 2.52 -33.72
C ASN A 596 -8.87 2.20 -34.38
N LEU A 597 -9.78 1.63 -33.58
CA LEU A 597 -11.16 1.35 -33.97
C LEU A 597 -11.97 2.64 -34.12
N VAL A 598 -11.68 3.67 -33.32
CA VAL A 598 -12.46 4.92 -33.27
C VAL A 598 -11.55 6.15 -33.33
N SER A 599 -11.94 7.14 -34.14
CA SER A 599 -11.29 8.46 -34.18
C SER A 599 -11.76 9.36 -33.02
N ALA A 600 -10.83 9.94 -32.27
CA ALA A 600 -11.13 10.77 -31.09
C ALA A 600 -11.96 12.03 -31.40
N SER A 601 -13.13 12.17 -30.77
CA SER A 601 -14.06 13.30 -30.95
C SER A 601 -13.79 14.45 -29.96
N THR A 602 -12.66 15.13 -30.14
CA THR A 602 -12.18 16.17 -29.20
C THR A 602 -13.06 17.43 -29.16
N GLN A 603 -13.82 17.73 -30.23
CA GLN A 603 -14.67 18.92 -30.30
C GLN A 603 -15.89 18.84 -29.35
N TYR A 604 -16.42 17.65 -29.11
CA TYR A 604 -17.58 17.43 -28.25
C TYR A 604 -17.26 17.73 -26.78
N TYR A 605 -16.15 17.19 -26.25
CA TYR A 605 -15.71 17.49 -24.89
C TYR A 605 -15.37 18.98 -24.67
N GLN A 606 -14.88 19.68 -25.70
CA GLN A 606 -14.68 21.13 -25.63
C GLN A 606 -16.02 21.87 -25.45
N THR A 607 -17.11 21.39 -26.04
CA THR A 607 -18.46 21.93 -25.83
C THR A 607 -18.92 21.67 -24.40
N LEU A 608 -18.81 20.42 -23.89
CA LEU A 608 -19.20 20.06 -22.51
C LEU A 608 -18.48 20.93 -21.45
N LEU A 609 -17.15 21.07 -21.58
CA LEU A 609 -16.36 21.95 -20.72
C LEU A 609 -16.80 23.43 -20.78
N SER A 610 -17.36 23.87 -21.91
CA SER A 610 -17.83 25.25 -22.08
C SER A 610 -19.26 25.48 -21.54
N SER A 611 -20.08 24.42 -21.46
CA SER A 611 -21.40 24.46 -20.80
C SER A 611 -21.33 24.30 -19.28
N ALA A 612 -20.22 23.78 -18.75
CA ALA A 612 -20.00 23.57 -17.31
C ALA A 612 -19.37 24.78 -16.60
N ASP A 613 -19.51 25.99 -17.13
CA ASP A 613 -18.91 27.22 -16.57
C ASP A 613 -19.47 27.52 -15.17
N GLY A 614 -18.64 27.34 -14.14
CA GLY A 614 -19.00 27.46 -12.72
C GLY A 614 -19.26 26.14 -11.98
N SER A 615 -19.33 25.00 -12.67
CA SER A 615 -19.42 23.67 -12.02
C SER A 615 -18.08 23.23 -11.44
N ILE A 616 -18.12 22.41 -10.38
CA ILE A 616 -16.91 21.84 -9.75
C ILE A 616 -16.37 20.66 -10.57
N SER A 617 -17.27 19.83 -11.14
CA SER A 617 -16.92 18.74 -12.03
C SER A 617 -18.01 18.48 -13.09
N LEU A 618 -17.87 17.38 -13.83
CA LEU A 618 -18.85 16.88 -14.81
C LEU A 618 -19.42 15.55 -14.35
N GLU A 619 -20.72 15.37 -14.58
CA GLU A 619 -21.35 14.04 -14.56
C GLU A 619 -20.74 13.15 -15.67
N TYR A 620 -20.74 11.82 -15.48
CA TYR A 620 -20.14 10.91 -16.46
C TYR A 620 -21.06 10.62 -17.68
N ASP A 621 -22.38 10.76 -17.53
CA ASP A 621 -23.38 10.79 -18.60
C ASP A 621 -24.72 11.36 -18.11
N SER A 622 -25.74 11.36 -18.98
CA SER A 622 -27.09 11.86 -18.71
C SER A 622 -27.93 11.03 -17.73
N ASP A 623 -27.52 9.80 -17.37
CA ASP A 623 -28.18 8.95 -16.36
C ASP A 623 -27.31 8.78 -15.09
N ALA A 624 -26.25 9.59 -14.94
CA ALA A 624 -25.40 9.64 -13.75
C ALA A 624 -26.09 10.26 -12.52
N ASN A 625 -27.27 10.86 -12.69
CA ASN A 625 -28.14 11.38 -11.62
C ASN A 625 -27.46 12.38 -10.65
N GLY A 626 -26.47 13.16 -11.13
CA GLY A 626 -25.71 14.14 -10.35
C GLY A 626 -24.30 13.70 -9.94
N GLU A 627 -23.89 12.46 -10.22
CA GLU A 627 -22.60 11.90 -9.80
C GLU A 627 -21.48 12.09 -10.84
N ALA A 628 -20.29 12.43 -10.35
CA ALA A 628 -19.03 12.45 -11.09
C ALA A 628 -18.14 11.26 -10.67
N ASN A 629 -17.24 10.85 -11.57
CA ASN A 629 -16.26 9.78 -11.32
C ASN A 629 -14.89 10.18 -11.90
N ASP A 630 -13.87 10.28 -11.05
CA ASP A 630 -12.54 10.78 -11.44
C ASP A 630 -11.79 9.84 -12.40
N ALA A 631 -12.03 8.52 -12.33
CA ALA A 631 -11.46 7.56 -13.26
C ALA A 631 -12.03 7.77 -14.67
N TRP A 632 -13.35 7.97 -14.78
CA TRP A 632 -14.02 8.21 -16.07
C TRP A 632 -13.66 9.56 -16.67
N ILE A 633 -13.54 10.62 -15.86
CA ILE A 633 -13.06 11.93 -16.33
C ILE A 633 -11.60 11.84 -16.80
N SER A 634 -10.74 11.11 -16.08
CA SER A 634 -9.33 10.92 -16.44
C SER A 634 -9.14 10.06 -17.70
N PHE A 635 -9.93 9.00 -17.86
CA PHE A 635 -9.97 8.19 -19.08
C PHE A 635 -10.44 9.02 -20.28
N THR A 636 -11.51 9.80 -20.09
CA THR A 636 -12.03 10.72 -21.11
C THR A 636 -10.97 11.76 -21.50
N ALA A 637 -10.25 12.33 -20.52
CA ALA A 637 -9.13 13.24 -20.78
C ALA A 637 -8.02 12.58 -21.62
N ALA A 638 -7.67 11.32 -21.33
CA ALA A 638 -6.69 10.55 -22.10
C ALA A 638 -7.12 10.27 -23.55
N THR A 639 -8.43 10.35 -23.87
CA THR A 639 -8.93 10.26 -25.26
C THR A 639 -8.83 11.57 -26.04
N ALA A 640 -8.74 12.72 -25.36
CA ALA A 640 -8.76 14.04 -25.99
C ALA A 640 -7.39 14.41 -26.59
N SER A 641 -7.33 14.60 -27.91
CA SER A 641 -6.08 14.89 -28.62
C SER A 641 -5.64 16.36 -28.58
N ASN A 642 -6.50 17.28 -28.12
CA ASN A 642 -6.14 18.66 -27.83
C ASN A 642 -5.70 18.79 -26.36
N PRO A 643 -4.45 19.20 -26.06
CA PRO A 643 -3.97 19.38 -24.69
C PRO A 643 -4.84 20.33 -23.85
N THR A 644 -5.51 21.32 -24.46
CA THR A 644 -6.42 22.24 -23.77
C THR A 644 -7.64 21.49 -23.21
N VAL A 645 -8.21 20.58 -23.98
CA VAL A 645 -9.38 19.78 -23.59
C VAL A 645 -9.00 18.73 -22.54
N ARG A 646 -7.89 18.02 -22.77
CA ARG A 646 -7.30 17.07 -21.80
C ARG A 646 -7.04 17.75 -20.45
N ASN A 647 -6.32 18.88 -20.46
CA ASN A 647 -5.95 19.60 -19.24
C ASN A 647 -7.17 20.30 -18.60
N GLY A 648 -8.21 20.61 -19.37
CA GLY A 648 -9.51 21.07 -18.88
C GLY A 648 -10.23 20.00 -18.06
N LEU A 649 -10.40 18.79 -18.63
CA LEU A 649 -10.99 17.65 -17.92
C LEU A 649 -10.20 17.27 -16.67
N LEU A 650 -8.86 17.18 -16.75
CA LEU A 650 -8.00 16.95 -15.59
C LEU A 650 -8.05 18.10 -14.56
N SER A 651 -8.47 19.31 -14.95
CA SER A 651 -8.67 20.41 -14.00
C SER A 651 -9.93 20.27 -13.15
N LEU A 652 -10.90 19.43 -13.55
CA LEU A 652 -12.10 19.10 -12.77
C LEU A 652 -11.75 18.12 -11.65
N VAL A 653 -11.06 17.02 -11.99
CA VAL A 653 -10.47 16.07 -11.03
C VAL A 653 -9.61 16.80 -10.00
N TRP A 654 -8.77 17.74 -10.47
CA TRP A 654 -7.97 18.58 -9.58
C TRP A 654 -8.84 19.48 -8.69
N ALA A 655 -9.89 20.10 -9.22
CA ALA A 655 -10.77 20.98 -8.46
C ALA A 655 -11.53 20.24 -7.35
N HIS A 656 -11.92 18.98 -7.59
CA HIS A 656 -12.42 18.10 -6.54
C HIS A 656 -11.31 17.72 -5.54
N ALA A 657 -10.18 17.18 -6.01
CA ALA A 657 -9.06 16.75 -5.18
C ALA A 657 -8.43 17.88 -4.32
N SER A 658 -8.52 19.13 -4.77
CA SER A 658 -8.06 20.33 -4.05
C SER A 658 -9.16 21.02 -3.24
N SER A 659 -10.39 20.51 -3.23
CA SER A 659 -11.49 21.09 -2.46
C SER A 659 -11.45 20.58 -1.03
N ASN A 660 -11.16 21.47 -0.09
CA ASN A 660 -11.30 21.19 1.34
C ASN A 660 -12.73 21.42 1.86
N SER A 661 -13.68 21.77 0.99
CA SER A 661 -15.06 22.11 1.38
C SER A 661 -15.88 20.90 1.84
N SER A 662 -15.56 19.72 1.31
CA SER A 662 -16.28 18.47 1.57
C SER A 662 -15.39 17.52 2.36
N PRO A 663 -15.78 17.03 3.55
CA PRO A 663 -14.95 16.17 4.37
C PRO A 663 -14.91 14.74 3.81
N GLY A 664 -13.71 14.14 3.76
CA GLY A 664 -13.53 12.74 3.39
C GLY A 664 -12.09 12.41 2.99
N ILE A 665 -11.79 11.12 2.93
CA ILE A 665 -10.64 10.61 2.16
C ILE A 665 -11.02 10.68 0.68
N PHE A 666 -10.06 11.04 -0.19
CA PHE A 666 -10.26 11.26 -1.62
C PHE A 666 -11.08 10.12 -2.27
N PRO A 667 -12.34 10.38 -2.67
CA PRO A 667 -13.27 9.35 -3.13
C PRO A 667 -13.06 9.01 -4.60
N ALA A 668 -13.71 7.96 -5.10
CA ALA A 668 -13.81 7.73 -6.55
C ALA A 668 -15.06 8.41 -7.14
N MET A 669 -16.13 8.53 -6.35
CA MET A 669 -17.42 9.11 -6.75
C MET A 669 -17.85 10.23 -5.81
N TYR A 670 -18.46 11.26 -6.38
CA TYR A 670 -18.90 12.46 -5.67
C TYR A 670 -19.95 13.22 -6.48
N ALA A 671 -20.82 13.97 -5.79
CA ALA A 671 -21.83 14.79 -6.45
C ALA A 671 -21.17 15.94 -7.24
N ALA A 672 -21.28 15.92 -8.57
CA ALA A 672 -20.57 16.79 -9.53
C ALA A 672 -20.77 18.30 -9.27
N SER A 673 -21.94 18.65 -8.74
CA SER A 673 -22.37 20.02 -8.43
C SER A 673 -21.81 20.59 -7.11
N THR A 674 -21.29 19.73 -6.21
CA THR A 674 -20.86 20.15 -4.85
C THR A 674 -19.49 19.64 -4.44
N GLY A 675 -18.96 18.60 -5.09
CA GLY A 675 -17.73 17.91 -4.65
C GLY A 675 -17.93 17.06 -3.38
N ASN A 676 -19.16 16.85 -2.93
CA ASN A 676 -19.43 15.98 -1.78
C ASN A 676 -19.18 14.52 -2.13
N ALA A 677 -18.24 13.89 -1.41
CA ALA A 677 -17.91 12.48 -1.53
C ALA A 677 -19.13 11.59 -1.27
N THR A 678 -19.38 10.62 -2.15
CA THR A 678 -20.51 9.68 -2.04
C THR A 678 -20.01 8.25 -1.83
N GLN A 679 -19.07 7.77 -2.65
CA GLN A 679 -18.53 6.42 -2.60
C GLN A 679 -17.06 6.35 -3.03
N GLY A 680 -16.38 5.26 -2.67
CA GLY A 680 -15.00 5.01 -3.09
C GLY A 680 -13.93 5.81 -2.36
N PHE A 681 -14.20 6.25 -1.13
CA PHE A 681 -13.22 6.81 -0.20
C PHE A 681 -11.97 5.93 -0.09
N ALA A 682 -10.79 6.46 -0.41
CA ALA A 682 -9.55 5.67 -0.48
C ALA A 682 -9.53 4.55 -1.56
N SER A 683 -10.46 4.55 -2.53
CA SER A 683 -10.54 3.52 -3.58
C SER A 683 -9.33 3.53 -4.51
N PRO A 684 -8.75 2.36 -4.87
CA PRO A 684 -7.70 2.26 -5.87
C PRO A 684 -8.15 2.68 -7.28
N ALA A 685 -9.46 2.86 -7.54
CA ALA A 685 -9.98 3.38 -8.81
C ALA A 685 -9.36 4.74 -9.20
N GLN A 686 -8.86 5.52 -8.22
CA GLN A 686 -8.05 6.73 -8.48
C GLN A 686 -6.74 6.48 -9.25
N GLY A 687 -6.32 5.22 -9.41
CA GLY A 687 -5.29 4.83 -10.39
C GLY A 687 -5.67 5.16 -11.84
N GLY A 688 -6.95 5.42 -12.12
CA GLY A 688 -7.42 5.91 -13.42
C GLY A 688 -6.88 7.29 -13.77
N ALA A 689 -6.47 8.08 -12.78
CA ALA A 689 -5.74 9.33 -12.99
C ALA A 689 -4.44 9.13 -13.80
N PHE A 690 -3.83 7.94 -13.77
CA PHE A 690 -2.60 7.64 -14.53
C PHE A 690 -2.85 7.35 -16.02
N ALA A 691 -4.10 7.33 -16.50
CA ALA A 691 -4.43 7.03 -17.90
C ALA A 691 -3.64 7.87 -18.93
N PRO A 692 -3.46 9.20 -18.78
CA PRO A 692 -2.59 9.98 -19.66
C PRO A 692 -1.12 9.51 -19.68
N LEU A 693 -0.54 9.16 -18.54
CA LEU A 693 0.85 8.68 -18.43
C LEU A 693 1.02 7.27 -19.03
N ALA A 694 0.03 6.40 -18.84
CA ALA A 694 0.04 5.04 -19.39
C ALA A 694 -0.02 5.00 -20.93
N LEU A 695 -0.48 6.06 -21.60
CA LEU A 695 -0.48 6.15 -23.07
C LEU A 695 0.91 6.44 -23.68
N GLU A 696 1.85 6.96 -22.90
CA GLU A 696 3.23 7.23 -23.35
C GLU A 696 4.12 5.96 -23.30
N LEU A 697 3.60 4.85 -22.76
CA LEU A 697 4.33 3.58 -22.64
C LEU A 697 4.52 2.89 -24.00
N SER A 698 5.70 2.30 -24.20
CA SER A 698 6.07 1.62 -25.45
C SER A 698 5.71 0.12 -25.43
N ASN A 699 4.96 -0.32 -26.44
CA ASN A 699 4.60 -1.72 -26.64
C ASN A 699 5.82 -2.61 -26.99
N GLN A 700 5.95 -3.73 -26.29
CA GLN A 700 6.90 -4.81 -26.53
C GLN A 700 6.33 -5.87 -27.48
N THR A 701 7.21 -6.70 -28.05
CA THR A 701 6.79 -7.94 -28.74
C THR A 701 6.43 -9.00 -27.72
N ILE A 702 5.17 -9.45 -27.74
CA ILE A 702 4.67 -10.55 -26.89
C ILE A 702 5.46 -11.84 -27.18
N LYS A 703 5.99 -12.46 -26.13
CA LYS A 703 6.70 -13.74 -26.15
C LYS A 703 5.90 -14.77 -25.37
N PHE A 704 5.88 -16.00 -25.85
CA PHE A 704 5.18 -17.12 -25.21
C PHE A 704 6.19 -18.12 -24.64
N PRO A 705 5.87 -18.80 -23.52
CA PRO A 705 6.70 -19.89 -23.03
C PRO A 705 6.91 -20.95 -24.11
N SER A 706 8.16 -21.42 -24.28
CA SER A 706 8.44 -22.52 -25.20
C SER A 706 7.66 -23.77 -24.79
N SER A 707 6.88 -24.34 -25.69
CA SER A 707 6.20 -25.61 -25.45
C SER A 707 7.23 -26.73 -25.29
N THR A 708 7.52 -27.12 -24.04
CA THR A 708 8.38 -28.28 -23.73
C THR A 708 7.67 -29.56 -24.15
N SER A 709 7.75 -29.88 -25.43
CA SER A 709 7.26 -31.13 -26.00
C SER A 709 8.10 -32.28 -25.43
N SER A 710 7.59 -32.93 -24.40
CA SER A 710 8.14 -34.15 -23.80
C SER A 710 7.98 -35.33 -24.76
N SER A 711 8.79 -35.34 -25.82
CA SER A 711 8.80 -36.35 -26.87
C SER A 711 9.36 -37.67 -26.33
N THR A 712 8.51 -38.45 -25.68
CA THR A 712 8.78 -39.82 -25.21
C THR A 712 8.90 -40.77 -26.40
N SER A 713 9.99 -40.63 -27.18
CA SER A 713 10.28 -41.46 -28.34
C SER A 713 10.73 -42.86 -27.89
N SER A 714 9.80 -43.81 -27.90
CA SER A 714 10.08 -45.23 -27.63
C SER A 714 11.04 -45.79 -28.68
N ALA A 715 12.18 -46.32 -28.22
CA ALA A 715 13.19 -46.88 -29.12
C ALA A 715 12.84 -48.31 -29.56
N SER A 716 12.84 -48.55 -30.86
CA SER A 716 12.92 -49.88 -31.47
C SER A 716 13.85 -49.81 -32.69
N SER A 717 14.58 -50.89 -32.96
CA SER A 717 15.77 -50.84 -33.83
C SER A 717 15.77 -51.93 -34.92
N THR A 718 16.32 -51.61 -36.09
CA THR A 718 17.23 -52.44 -36.93
C THR A 718 17.43 -51.85 -38.34
N GLY A 719 18.59 -52.09 -38.97
CA GLY A 719 18.77 -51.94 -40.44
C GLY A 719 19.82 -50.91 -40.91
N PHE A 720 20.93 -51.39 -41.48
CA PHE A 720 21.90 -50.62 -42.29
C PHE A 720 21.25 -50.19 -43.64
N SER A 721 21.70 -49.17 -44.39
CA SER A 721 23.08 -48.88 -44.86
C SER A 721 23.23 -47.48 -45.53
N SER A 722 24.48 -46.99 -45.65
CA SER A 722 25.04 -45.97 -46.61
C SER A 722 24.12 -44.93 -47.29
N GLU A 723 24.46 -43.64 -47.36
CA GLU A 723 25.74 -43.09 -47.88
C GLU A 723 26.14 -41.72 -47.29
N GLN A 724 27.08 -40.98 -47.90
CA GLN A 724 27.76 -39.79 -47.35
C GLN A 724 27.12 -38.43 -47.74
N GLU A 725 27.19 -37.40 -46.88
CA GLU A 725 27.97 -36.17 -47.22
C GLU A 725 28.24 -35.19 -46.05
N SER A 726 29.40 -34.51 -46.15
CA SER A 726 29.86 -33.26 -45.49
C SER A 726 29.77 -33.09 -43.95
N THR A 727 30.77 -32.42 -43.37
CA THR A 727 30.85 -32.13 -41.93
C THR A 727 31.23 -30.68 -41.64
N SER A 728 30.64 -30.13 -40.57
CA SER A 728 31.34 -29.16 -39.72
C SER A 728 31.02 -29.47 -38.25
N LYS A 729 32.05 -29.45 -37.39
CA LYS A 729 31.90 -29.62 -35.94
C LYS A 729 32.80 -28.62 -35.23
N VAL A 730 32.22 -27.80 -34.35
CA VAL A 730 32.96 -26.90 -33.47
C VAL A 730 33.71 -27.75 -32.41
N PRO A 731 35.01 -27.53 -32.17
CA PRO A 731 35.79 -28.34 -31.24
C PRO A 731 35.50 -27.96 -29.77
N VAL A 732 34.46 -28.57 -29.19
CA VAL A 732 34.03 -28.36 -27.79
C VAL A 732 35.18 -28.46 -26.77
N GLY A 733 36.18 -29.32 -27.03
CA GLY A 733 37.36 -29.47 -26.18
C GLY A 733 38.22 -28.20 -26.01
N ALA A 734 38.22 -27.29 -27.00
CA ALA A 734 38.94 -26.02 -26.90
C ALA A 734 38.27 -25.06 -25.89
N ILE A 735 36.94 -25.06 -25.85
CA ILE A 735 36.15 -24.20 -24.95
C ILE A 735 36.32 -24.68 -23.50
N VAL A 736 36.19 -25.99 -23.26
CA VAL A 736 36.38 -26.57 -21.92
C VAL A 736 37.81 -26.37 -21.40
N GLY A 737 38.82 -26.53 -22.26
CA GLY A 737 40.22 -26.29 -21.89
C GLY A 737 40.51 -24.84 -21.45
N GLY A 738 39.91 -23.86 -22.13
CA GLY A 738 40.05 -22.45 -21.79
C GLY A 738 39.50 -22.10 -20.40
N VAL A 739 38.31 -22.60 -20.05
CA VAL A 739 37.68 -22.33 -18.74
C VAL A 739 38.50 -22.91 -17.59
N VAL A 740 38.94 -24.17 -17.70
CA VAL A 740 39.74 -24.83 -16.64
C VAL A 740 41.10 -24.14 -16.47
N GLY A 741 41.75 -23.72 -17.56
CA GLY A 741 42.99 -22.95 -17.50
C GLY A 741 42.81 -21.58 -16.85
N GLY A 742 41.72 -20.87 -17.17
CA GLY A 742 41.39 -19.57 -16.58
C GLY A 742 41.16 -19.64 -15.07
N VAL A 743 40.37 -20.61 -14.59
CA VAL A 743 40.11 -20.80 -13.16
C VAL A 743 41.40 -21.14 -12.39
N ALA A 744 42.27 -21.99 -12.94
CA ALA A 744 43.55 -22.32 -12.32
C ALA A 744 44.50 -21.11 -12.22
N ALA A 745 44.55 -20.27 -13.26
CA ALA A 745 45.33 -19.03 -13.25
C ALA A 745 44.78 -18.01 -12.24
N PHE A 746 43.46 -17.86 -12.15
CA PHE A 746 42.81 -16.94 -11.21
C PHE A 746 43.04 -17.36 -9.75
N ALA A 747 42.92 -18.66 -9.45
CA ALA A 747 43.25 -19.21 -8.13
C ALA A 747 44.73 -18.97 -7.75
N ALA A 748 45.66 -19.12 -8.70
CA ALA A 748 47.08 -18.82 -8.46
C ALA A 748 47.32 -17.33 -8.14
N VAL A 749 46.62 -16.41 -8.82
CA VAL A 749 46.69 -14.97 -8.53
C VAL A 749 46.17 -14.67 -7.12
N ILE A 750 45.03 -15.26 -6.70
CA ILE A 750 44.48 -15.09 -5.34
C ILE A 750 45.46 -15.56 -4.26
N VAL A 751 46.12 -16.71 -4.46
CA VAL A 751 47.15 -17.21 -3.52
C VAL A 751 48.34 -16.25 -3.42
N VAL A 752 48.78 -15.67 -4.55
CA VAL A 752 49.89 -14.70 -4.57
C VAL A 752 49.50 -13.38 -3.89
N THR A 753 48.32 -12.82 -4.17
CA THR A 753 47.87 -11.57 -3.53
C THR A 753 47.65 -11.75 -2.03
N PHE A 754 47.07 -12.88 -1.60
CA PHE A 754 46.94 -13.24 -0.18
C PHE A 754 48.32 -13.31 0.53
N PHE A 755 49.32 -13.94 -0.09
CA PHE A 755 50.68 -13.99 0.48
C PHE A 755 51.36 -12.61 0.53
N VAL A 756 51.15 -11.75 -0.46
CA VAL A 756 51.68 -10.36 -0.46
C VAL A 756 51.00 -9.51 0.61
N TRP A 757 49.67 -9.61 0.75
CA TRP A 757 48.90 -8.92 1.78
C TRP A 757 49.30 -9.37 3.19
N ARG A 758 49.37 -10.69 3.42
CA ARG A 758 49.84 -11.28 4.68
C ARG A 758 51.26 -10.85 5.06
N ARG A 759 52.14 -10.60 4.08
CA ARG A 759 53.50 -10.07 4.32
C ARG A 759 53.53 -8.59 4.72
N ARG A 760 52.56 -7.79 4.27
CA ARG A 760 52.46 -6.36 4.61
C ARG A 760 51.91 -6.11 6.02
N HIS A 761 51.01 -6.95 6.51
CA HIS A 761 50.39 -6.80 7.84
C HIS A 761 51.21 -7.32 9.04
N GLN A 762 52.49 -7.72 8.85
CA GLN A 762 53.34 -8.19 9.96
C GLN A 762 54.31 -7.14 10.53
N THR A 763 54.37 -5.93 9.96
CA THR A 763 55.21 -4.83 10.46
C THR A 763 54.37 -3.71 11.06
N HIS A 764 53.94 -3.85 12.32
CA HIS A 764 53.78 -2.79 13.34
C HIS A 764 53.19 -3.38 14.65
N LYS A 765 54.05 -3.63 15.66
CA LYS A 765 53.65 -3.93 17.05
C LYS A 765 54.74 -3.51 18.04
N SER A 766 54.37 -2.67 19.03
CA SER A 766 54.99 -2.44 20.35
C SER A 766 54.47 -1.12 20.95
N PRO A 767 54.46 -0.92 22.28
CA PRO A 767 54.02 -1.84 23.34
C PRO A 767 53.05 -1.15 24.33
N PRO A 768 52.42 -1.88 25.28
CA PRO A 768 51.67 -1.29 26.39
C PRO A 768 52.54 -1.12 27.66
N ASP A 769 52.34 -0.05 28.42
CA ASP A 769 52.87 0.11 29.79
C ASP A 769 52.13 1.26 30.54
N GLY A 770 52.06 1.19 31.88
CA GLY A 770 51.66 2.33 32.73
C GLY A 770 50.53 2.10 33.76
N VAL A 771 50.88 1.60 34.95
CA VAL A 771 50.00 1.57 36.14
C VAL A 771 50.69 2.25 37.31
N VAL A 772 50.08 3.28 37.93
CA VAL A 772 50.51 3.85 39.23
C VAL A 772 49.30 4.23 40.11
N ALA A 773 49.48 4.07 41.42
CA ALA A 773 48.46 3.99 42.46
C ALA A 773 47.76 5.29 42.93
N TYR A 774 46.58 5.07 43.53
CA TYR A 774 46.01 5.71 44.73
C TYR A 774 46.76 6.88 45.41
N VAL A 775 46.00 7.93 45.76
CA VAL A 775 46.06 8.60 47.08
C VAL A 775 44.63 8.91 47.55
N SER A 776 44.31 8.65 48.82
CA SER A 776 43.01 8.95 49.44
C SER A 776 42.98 10.32 50.10
N ASN A 777 41.79 10.92 50.28
CA ASN A 777 41.55 11.79 51.45
C ASN A 777 40.08 11.77 51.90
N CYS A 778 39.81 12.31 53.09
CA CYS A 778 38.56 12.07 53.85
C CYS A 778 38.02 13.37 54.51
N GLY A 779 36.73 13.35 54.89
CA GLY A 779 36.04 14.43 55.62
C GLY A 779 35.19 15.34 54.72
N GLU A 780 34.10 15.95 55.20
CA GLU A 780 33.46 15.82 56.53
C GLU A 780 31.94 16.13 56.45
N GLN A 781 31.24 15.97 57.57
CA GLN A 781 29.77 16.16 57.68
C GLN A 781 29.40 17.65 57.83
N SER A 782 28.11 18.03 57.66
CA SER A 782 27.28 18.49 58.79
C SER A 782 25.88 19.05 58.42
N THR A 783 24.90 18.77 59.30
CA THR A 783 23.69 19.57 59.66
C THR A 783 22.61 19.95 58.62
N GLN A 784 21.42 19.39 58.83
CA GLN A 784 20.14 20.13 58.75
C GLN A 784 20.05 21.20 59.88
N PRO A 785 19.02 22.06 59.88
CA PRO A 785 17.95 21.81 60.85
C PRO A 785 16.52 21.96 60.29
N THR A 786 15.55 21.39 61.01
CA THR A 786 14.12 21.38 60.71
C THR A 786 13.37 22.55 61.36
N GLN A 787 12.20 22.92 60.81
CA GLN A 787 11.06 23.39 61.59
C GLN A 787 9.72 22.87 61.02
N ASN A 788 8.86 22.38 61.91
CA ASN A 788 7.45 22.09 61.62
C ASN A 788 6.59 23.28 62.05
N PHE A 789 5.49 23.54 61.33
CA PHE A 789 4.27 24.10 61.93
C PHE A 789 3.02 23.45 61.31
N ALA A 790 1.88 23.55 62.01
CA ALA A 790 0.86 22.51 61.96
C ALA A 790 -0.49 22.94 61.34
N SER A 791 -1.17 21.92 60.78
CA SER A 791 -2.62 21.66 60.83
C SER A 791 -3.63 22.82 60.83
N PHE A 792 -4.50 22.86 59.82
CA PHE A 792 -5.93 23.17 60.02
C PHE A 792 -6.84 22.55 58.95
N MET A 793 -7.78 21.70 59.38
CA MET A 793 -9.05 21.47 58.67
C MET A 793 -10.13 22.38 59.28
N PRO A 794 -11.21 22.66 58.53
CA PRO A 794 -12.54 22.46 59.11
C PRO A 794 -13.52 21.68 58.21
N GLN A 795 -14.56 21.11 58.82
CA GLN A 795 -15.59 20.30 58.17
C GLN A 795 -16.95 21.03 58.03
N LYS A 796 -17.70 20.68 56.97
CA LYS A 796 -19.17 20.51 56.90
C LYS A 796 -20.15 21.73 56.94
N SER A 797 -20.95 21.77 55.85
CA SER A 797 -22.43 21.63 55.84
C SER A 797 -23.37 22.84 56.01
N ARG A 798 -24.17 23.11 54.96
CA ARG A 798 -25.65 22.93 54.86
C ARG A 798 -26.04 23.02 53.36
N ARG A 799 -26.96 22.25 52.73
CA ARG A 799 -28.31 21.69 52.99
C ARG A 799 -29.50 22.65 52.72
N HIS A 800 -30.58 22.04 52.18
CA HIS A 800 -31.93 22.56 51.81
C HIS A 800 -32.08 22.97 50.33
N LEU A 801 -33.15 22.66 49.56
CA LEU A 801 -34.39 21.81 49.62
C LEU A 801 -34.84 21.57 48.12
N GLN A 802 -35.80 20.75 47.66
CA GLN A 802 -36.86 19.86 48.22
C GLN A 802 -37.20 18.71 47.21
N ALA A 803 -38.27 17.93 47.46
CA ALA A 803 -38.95 16.95 46.56
C ALA A 803 -40.46 16.85 46.98
N PRO A 804 -41.34 15.90 46.52
CA PRO A 804 -41.36 14.98 45.35
C PRO A 804 -42.77 14.97 44.62
N VAL A 805 -43.12 13.88 43.89
CA VAL A 805 -44.50 13.38 43.53
C VAL A 805 -45.22 14.01 42.30
N SER A 806 -46.04 13.35 41.44
CA SER A 806 -46.21 11.96 40.88
C SER A 806 -47.40 11.95 39.84
N VAL A 807 -47.75 10.77 39.25
CA VAL A 807 -49.06 10.38 38.59
C VAL A 807 -49.26 10.80 37.11
N ALA A 808 -49.81 10.01 36.16
CA ALA A 808 -49.97 8.53 35.97
C ALA A 808 -50.41 8.19 34.51
N THR A 809 -50.52 6.89 34.16
CA THR A 809 -50.88 6.31 32.84
C THR A 809 -52.40 6.14 32.60
N PRO A 810 -52.83 5.87 31.34
CA PRO A 810 -53.25 4.51 30.91
C PRO A 810 -52.95 4.19 29.40
N SER A 811 -53.19 3.01 28.79
CA SER A 811 -53.26 1.58 29.20
C SER A 811 -53.39 0.66 27.95
N ASP A 812 -53.36 -0.66 28.17
CA ASP A 812 -53.82 -1.78 27.30
C ASP A 812 -52.98 -2.21 26.07
N LEU A 813 -53.06 -3.46 25.56
CA LEU A 813 -53.02 -4.83 26.13
C LEU A 813 -53.45 -5.86 25.05
N THR A 814 -52.69 -6.94 24.82
CA THR A 814 -53.24 -8.31 24.64
C THR A 814 -52.15 -9.40 24.64
N ILE A 815 -52.55 -10.61 25.05
CA ILE A 815 -51.77 -11.80 25.48
C ILE A 815 -52.62 -13.03 25.08
N PRO A 816 -52.10 -14.16 24.50
CA PRO A 816 -51.09 -15.01 25.17
C PRO A 816 -50.06 -15.77 24.29
N SER A 817 -49.02 -16.30 24.94
CA SER A 817 -48.28 -17.52 24.55
C SER A 817 -48.81 -18.74 25.33
N VAL A 818 -48.65 -19.97 24.82
CA VAL A 818 -49.09 -21.21 25.50
C VAL A 818 -48.01 -22.30 25.44
N SER A 819 -47.82 -23.03 26.54
CA SER A 819 -46.85 -24.12 26.71
C SER A 819 -47.50 -25.50 26.74
N ARG A 820 -46.69 -26.57 26.58
CA ARG A 820 -46.87 -27.86 27.28
C ARG A 820 -45.69 -28.83 27.11
N ASP A 821 -45.54 -29.65 28.13
CA ASP A 821 -44.66 -30.81 28.35
C ASP A 821 -45.56 -31.87 29.08
N PRO A 822 -45.19 -33.14 29.39
CA PRO A 822 -43.97 -33.89 29.04
C PRO A 822 -44.15 -35.39 28.65
N SER A 823 -43.02 -36.08 28.42
CA SER A 823 -42.67 -37.46 28.85
C SER A 823 -42.99 -38.74 28.03
N SER A 824 -42.02 -39.67 28.04
CA SER A 824 -42.07 -41.14 27.79
C SER A 824 -42.19 -41.65 26.32
N THR A 825 -41.54 -42.73 25.85
CA THR A 825 -40.50 -43.65 26.42
C THR A 825 -39.77 -44.52 25.35
N ILE A 826 -38.56 -44.98 25.67
CA ILE A 826 -37.92 -46.30 25.32
C ILE A 826 -37.26 -46.52 23.92
N ASN A 827 -35.97 -46.89 23.98
CA ASN A 827 -35.09 -47.61 23.02
C ASN A 827 -34.74 -46.93 21.66
N GLN A 828 -33.58 -47.21 21.02
CA GLN A 828 -32.69 -48.39 21.15
C GLN A 828 -31.17 -48.10 20.95
N GLU A 829 -30.37 -48.68 21.84
CA GLU A 829 -28.95 -49.14 21.78
C GLU A 829 -27.78 -48.31 21.18
N ASN A 830 -26.71 -48.24 21.99
CA ASN A 830 -25.39 -47.66 21.69
C ASN A 830 -24.56 -48.47 20.68
N GLN A 831 -23.55 -47.82 20.09
CA GLN A 831 -22.18 -48.39 20.12
C GLN A 831 -21.10 -47.31 20.13
N GLU A 832 -20.40 -47.17 21.25
CA GLU A 832 -19.11 -46.46 21.35
C GLU A 832 -17.95 -47.45 21.14
N SER A 833 -16.80 -46.97 20.66
CA SER A 833 -15.50 -47.56 21.00
C SER A 833 -14.41 -46.48 21.03
N VAL A 834 -13.35 -46.74 21.77
CA VAL A 834 -12.41 -45.74 22.34
C VAL A 834 -11.02 -45.85 21.67
N PHE A 835 -10.03 -45.09 22.18
CA PHE A 835 -8.57 -45.10 21.95
C PHE A 835 -8.04 -44.14 20.86
N SER A 836 -6.93 -43.41 21.06
CA SER A 836 -6.25 -42.98 22.30
C SER A 836 -5.20 -41.90 22.00
N ALA A 837 -4.83 -41.08 22.99
CA ALA A 837 -3.71 -40.14 22.90
C ALA A 837 -2.35 -40.79 23.30
N PRO A 838 -1.20 -40.37 22.73
CA PRO A 838 0.14 -40.78 23.18
C PRO A 838 0.63 -40.01 24.42
N ALA A 839 1.51 -40.62 25.20
CA ALA A 839 1.88 -40.16 26.54
C ALA A 839 2.99 -39.08 26.61
N GLU A 840 2.99 -38.33 27.73
CA GLU A 840 4.07 -37.46 28.18
C GLU A 840 5.36 -38.23 28.52
N ILE A 841 6.52 -37.56 28.46
CA ILE A 841 7.77 -38.06 29.07
C ILE A 841 8.40 -36.96 29.94
N ASN A 842 8.44 -37.21 31.24
CA ASN A 842 9.06 -36.34 32.24
C ASN A 842 10.59 -36.27 32.10
N ARG A 843 11.17 -35.06 32.05
CA ARG A 843 12.58 -34.80 32.38
C ARG A 843 12.75 -33.44 33.06
N THR A 844 13.44 -33.44 34.20
CA THR A 844 13.84 -32.24 34.96
C THR A 844 15.21 -31.68 34.50
N PRO A 845 15.54 -30.41 34.81
CA PRO A 845 16.52 -29.65 34.03
C PRO A 845 17.98 -29.73 34.50
N SER A 846 18.90 -29.43 33.59
CA SER A 846 20.31 -29.08 33.85
C SER A 846 20.81 -28.03 32.84
N SER A 847 21.89 -27.31 33.19
CA SER A 847 22.20 -25.97 32.64
C SER A 847 22.90 -25.92 31.27
N PRO A 848 22.70 -24.84 30.48
CA PRO A 848 23.57 -24.44 29.34
C PRO A 848 24.96 -23.92 29.83
N PRO A 849 26.01 -23.74 28.99
CA PRO A 849 25.94 -23.28 27.60
C PRO A 849 26.95 -23.86 26.56
N GLU A 850 26.43 -24.23 25.38
CA GLU A 850 27.24 -24.36 24.13
C GLU A 850 26.57 -23.64 22.94
N PHE A 851 25.25 -23.71 22.80
CA PHE A 851 24.50 -23.15 21.66
C PHE A 851 24.74 -21.66 21.39
N THR A 852 24.88 -20.84 22.43
CA THR A 852 25.12 -19.38 22.31
C THR A 852 26.41 -19.06 21.54
N ARG A 853 27.43 -19.92 21.69
CA ARG A 853 28.75 -19.72 21.07
C ARG A 853 28.72 -20.04 19.58
N LEU A 854 28.07 -21.13 19.20
CA LEU A 854 27.82 -21.47 17.80
C LEU A 854 27.04 -20.36 17.08
N ARG A 855 26.04 -19.75 17.76
CA ARG A 855 25.24 -18.66 17.20
C ARG A 855 26.09 -17.41 16.92
N GLN A 856 27.01 -17.04 17.82
CA GLN A 856 27.93 -15.92 17.61
C GLN A 856 28.95 -16.19 16.49
N GLU A 857 29.55 -17.39 16.45
CA GLU A 857 30.52 -17.78 15.42
C GLU A 857 29.87 -17.77 14.02
N MET A 858 28.68 -18.36 13.86
CA MET A 858 27.92 -18.35 12.60
C MET A 858 27.49 -16.94 12.15
N HIS A 859 27.06 -16.08 13.07
CA HIS A 859 26.68 -14.70 12.75
C HIS A 859 27.90 -13.88 12.28
N SER A 860 29.09 -14.13 12.84
CA SER A 860 30.33 -13.50 12.39
C SER A 860 30.74 -13.93 10.97
N GLU A 861 30.54 -15.20 10.58
CA GLU A 861 30.79 -15.66 9.20
C GLU A 861 29.78 -15.04 8.22
N MET A 862 28.50 -14.93 8.58
CA MET A 862 27.49 -14.23 7.76
C MET A 862 27.84 -12.76 7.49
N GLN A 863 28.23 -12.00 8.52
CA GLN A 863 28.64 -10.61 8.34
C GLN A 863 29.88 -10.48 7.43
N ASN A 864 30.83 -11.42 7.56
CA ASN A 864 32.02 -11.46 6.71
C ASN A 864 31.68 -11.82 5.25
N LEU A 865 30.69 -12.68 5.02
CA LEU A 865 30.14 -13.01 3.69
C LEU A 865 29.41 -11.81 3.04
N ARG A 866 28.53 -11.11 3.78
CA ARG A 866 27.83 -9.90 3.31
C ARG A 866 28.85 -8.86 2.78
N ARG A 867 29.90 -8.61 3.58
CA ARG A 867 31.02 -7.70 3.25
C ARG A 867 31.88 -8.13 2.05
N VAL A 868 31.97 -9.43 1.76
CA VAL A 868 32.64 -9.95 0.56
C VAL A 868 31.76 -9.80 -0.68
N MET A 869 30.44 -9.99 -0.56
CA MET A 869 29.50 -9.79 -1.67
C MET A 869 29.38 -8.32 -2.09
N GLU A 870 29.39 -7.38 -1.13
CA GLU A 870 29.43 -5.94 -1.38
C GLU A 870 30.64 -5.53 -2.24
N GLN A 871 31.81 -6.14 -2.01
CA GLN A 871 33.04 -5.87 -2.80
C GLN A 871 33.03 -6.49 -4.21
N ILE A 872 32.05 -7.35 -4.53
CA ILE A 872 31.89 -7.98 -5.85
C ILE A 872 30.86 -7.23 -6.72
N ALA A 873 30.00 -6.40 -6.11
CA ALA A 873 28.84 -5.80 -6.77
C ALA A 873 29.11 -4.47 -7.52
N ALA A 874 30.29 -3.85 -7.38
CA ALA A 874 30.60 -2.54 -7.96
C ALA A 874 31.01 -2.61 -9.46
N PRO A 875 30.25 -2.01 -10.40
CA PRO A 875 30.66 -1.89 -11.80
C PRO A 875 31.72 -0.78 -11.98
N PRO A 876 32.55 -0.82 -13.05
CA PRO A 876 33.53 0.23 -13.33
C PRO A 876 32.87 1.51 -13.84
N GLU A 877 33.45 2.66 -13.46
CA GLU A 877 33.15 3.96 -14.08
C GLU A 877 33.48 3.94 -15.58
N TYR A 878 32.61 4.53 -16.39
CA TYR A 878 32.92 4.91 -17.78
C TYR A 878 33.18 6.42 -17.83
N THR A 879 34.28 6.81 -18.46
CA THR A 879 34.66 8.20 -18.72
C THR A 879 34.55 8.54 -20.20
N GLU A 880 33.97 9.71 -20.47
CA GLU A 880 33.63 10.31 -21.79
C GLU A 880 32.50 9.61 -22.59
#